data_AF-A0A1C3RF61-F1
#
_entry.id   AF-A0A1C3RF61-F1
#
_cell.length_a   1.000
_cell.length_b   1.000
_cell.length_c   1.000
_cell.angle_alpha   90.00
_cell.angle_beta   90.00
_cell.angle_gamma   90.00
#
_symmetry.space_group_name_H-M   'P 1'
#
loop_
_entity.id
_entity.type
_entity.pdbx_description
1 polymer ?
#
loop_
_entity_poly.entity_id
_entity_poly.type
_entity_poly.pdbx_seq_one_letter_code
_entity_poly.pdbx_strand_id
1 'polypeptide(L)'
;MSKNYVTLLKTEQRANKLIKKTDSGDVSKEAGSPITTASGVTINVPDCDSMAKVLKHVANDPNAVIVPSGYFPQTEPDSDEPLAEGRTFRVSSKKYIAKHTGLDQDDTDSLLGWHEINGEPHIARVKNNMQPTIWMLFDRDEVKGMPKHLASMSDQEWLDAMSSMIPELDEVSMVKVPSSTGRVLIDGEPMSATGRHYYVPIDDGNDLERFGKTLLQQSFLNDLGFMRPLYSKERPEEVVNKRPWSIFDVSTFSHERVVYEGAPTMEGHGLSLSEPNIEVIYKQSKKLDTHSLPSLKKEEIDRVKSQTGCQINVGKRSEKFLDQYGKVTSRTIPTFTVINDIMLKLGTLIKTELGDMTLEDFWKSSHQKVRCQATFRESSSMNGFLSLHEDFTPFLYDNGSNVKYVLDPNDLKVHMPQAWISRLSNKTTNEIDASWTDKLKFMNYYGRQAVLEWVHLRTPHGLSPLKKRLKAEEQTWENEKIQAANDNMKLDAEEDGRSAIYFNPIRIPEIIKQAEDVIFQDTDHEMVFSHSQRLVTINGKRPTTIGEKHKENNSPDSENALGYRIVPYGPHKFDLRLNKSCAFFKQTKGGSLEEIPVPNKVTQTMLEVSHERAPALTGIIDHPALKNDGSILKGNGYDPETGLYTAIPDDLVPSLPEKITQEMASNSYKWLCETVFDEFPFATDLDKAGAVAMLLTAVQR
;
A
#
# COMPACT_ATOMS: atom_id res chain seq x y z
N MET A 1 -2.44 11.02 1.53
CA MET A 1 -3.27 11.21 0.32
C MET A 1 -2.46 10.84 -0.90
N SER A 2 -2.96 9.95 -1.75
CA SER A 2 -2.30 9.57 -3.00
C SER A 2 -2.17 10.75 -3.95
N LYS A 3 -1.02 10.83 -4.63
CA LYS A 3 -0.68 11.94 -5.51
C LYS A 3 -1.22 11.73 -6.92
N ASN A 4 -1.59 12.84 -7.56
CA ASN A 4 -2.16 12.88 -8.90
C ASN A 4 -1.09 12.78 -10.00
N TYR A 5 0.00 12.03 -9.80
CA TYR A 5 1.16 12.09 -10.68
C TYR A 5 1.23 10.92 -11.66
N VAL A 6 1.97 11.13 -12.75
CA VAL A 6 2.40 10.11 -13.72
C VAL A 6 3.85 10.43 -14.09
N THR A 7 4.70 9.42 -14.26
CA THR A 7 6.07 9.63 -14.77
C THR A 7 6.16 9.25 -16.25
N LEU A 8 6.68 10.16 -17.07
CA LEU A 8 7.11 9.85 -18.44
C LEU A 8 8.60 9.58 -18.47
N LEU A 9 9.00 8.54 -19.19
CA LEU A 9 10.41 8.23 -19.44
C LEU A 9 10.68 8.29 -20.95
N LYS A 10 11.79 8.90 -21.32
CA LYS A 10 12.25 9.00 -22.71
C LYS A 10 13.67 8.44 -22.84
N THR A 11 13.82 7.44 -23.69
CA THR A 11 15.11 6.81 -23.98
C THR A 11 15.82 7.50 -25.15
N GLU A 12 17.13 7.30 -25.26
CA GLU A 12 17.90 7.79 -26.42
C GLU A 12 17.62 6.97 -27.68
N GLN A 13 17.40 5.65 -27.51
CA GLN A 13 17.03 4.72 -28.58
C GLN A 13 15.53 4.42 -28.53
N ARG A 14 15.01 3.68 -29.52
CA ARG A 14 13.61 3.25 -29.52
C ARG A 14 13.26 2.52 -28.22
N ALA A 15 12.22 2.99 -27.54
CA ALA A 15 11.65 2.28 -26.41
C ALA A 15 10.60 1.27 -26.88
N ASN A 16 9.86 1.61 -27.93
CA ASN A 16 8.70 0.87 -28.37
C ASN A 16 9.04 -0.16 -29.45
N LYS A 17 8.03 -0.94 -29.85
CA LYS A 17 8.15 -2.06 -30.79
C LYS A 17 8.72 -1.61 -32.13
N LEU A 18 9.50 -2.47 -32.77
CA LEU A 18 9.92 -2.32 -34.15
C LEU A 18 9.10 -3.27 -35.03
N ILE A 19 8.49 -2.72 -36.07
CA ILE A 19 7.71 -3.47 -37.05
C ILE A 19 8.50 -3.44 -38.35
N LYS A 20 8.90 -4.62 -38.81
CA LYS A 20 9.64 -4.75 -40.07
C LYS A 20 8.78 -5.43 -41.11
N LYS A 21 8.76 -4.89 -42.32
CA LYS A 21 8.24 -5.55 -43.51
C LYS A 21 9.37 -5.80 -44.49
N THR A 22 9.57 -7.07 -44.84
CA THR A 22 10.58 -7.50 -45.80
C THR A 22 10.09 -7.30 -47.24
N ASP A 23 11.01 -7.34 -48.21
CA ASP A 23 10.67 -7.26 -49.64
C ASP A 23 9.81 -8.45 -50.12
N SER A 24 9.83 -9.59 -49.42
CA SER A 24 8.93 -10.74 -49.65
C SER A 24 7.51 -10.50 -49.13
N GLY A 25 7.26 -9.41 -48.41
CA GLY A 25 5.99 -9.07 -47.80
C GLY A 25 5.81 -9.58 -46.37
N ASP A 26 6.78 -10.33 -45.82
CA ASP A 26 6.69 -10.86 -44.47
C ASP A 26 6.84 -9.74 -43.44
N VAL A 27 5.91 -9.71 -42.46
CA VAL A 27 5.91 -8.73 -41.37
C VAL A 27 6.35 -9.40 -40.06
N SER A 28 7.32 -8.78 -39.39
CA SER A 28 7.81 -9.23 -38.08
C SER A 28 7.72 -8.13 -37.04
N LYS A 29 7.61 -8.55 -35.78
CA LYS A 29 7.52 -7.66 -34.60
C LYS A 29 8.70 -7.94 -33.68
N GLU A 30 9.42 -6.90 -33.30
CA GLU A 30 10.50 -6.96 -32.32
C GLU A 30 10.15 -6.07 -31.11
N ALA A 31 10.39 -6.59 -29.91
CA ALA A 31 10.14 -5.84 -28.67
C ALA A 31 11.06 -4.60 -28.56
N GLY A 32 10.67 -3.68 -27.69
CA GLY A 32 11.49 -2.54 -27.30
C GLY A 32 12.81 -2.92 -26.64
N SER A 33 13.81 -2.05 -26.74
CA SER A 33 15.06 -2.22 -25.98
C SER A 33 14.82 -2.05 -24.48
N PRO A 34 15.48 -2.85 -23.62
CA PRO A 34 15.41 -2.64 -22.17
C PRO A 34 15.90 -1.23 -21.80
N ILE A 35 15.15 -0.55 -20.93
CA ILE A 35 15.48 0.80 -20.45
C ILE A 35 16.71 0.71 -19.55
N THR A 36 17.88 1.02 -20.12
CA THR A 36 19.15 1.06 -19.38
C THR A 36 19.34 2.42 -18.71
N THR A 37 19.04 3.48 -19.45
CA THR A 37 18.99 4.89 -19.00
C THR A 37 17.84 5.60 -19.74
N ALA A 38 17.21 6.57 -19.09
CA ALA A 38 16.18 7.43 -19.68
C ALA A 38 16.16 8.80 -18.97
N SER A 39 15.76 9.85 -19.69
CA SER A 39 15.31 11.08 -19.04
C SER A 39 13.88 10.89 -18.52
N GLY A 40 13.59 11.31 -17.30
CA GLY A 40 12.28 11.26 -16.69
C GLY A 40 11.71 12.65 -16.43
N VAL A 41 10.39 12.77 -16.47
CA VAL A 41 9.62 13.93 -15.99
C VAL A 41 8.36 13.42 -15.28
N THR A 42 7.99 14.05 -14.17
CA THR A 42 6.75 13.75 -13.46
C THR A 42 5.73 14.83 -13.78
N ILE A 43 4.52 14.42 -14.13
CA ILE A 43 3.45 15.29 -14.61
C ILE A 43 2.25 15.19 -13.67
N ASN A 44 1.61 16.32 -13.37
CA ASN A 44 0.34 16.35 -12.66
C ASN A 44 -0.83 15.97 -13.60
N VAL A 45 -1.52 14.90 -13.26
CA VAL A 45 -2.59 14.26 -14.04
C VAL A 45 -3.79 14.00 -13.11
N PRO A 46 -4.59 15.04 -12.79
CA PRO A 46 -5.66 14.94 -11.80
C PRO A 46 -6.92 14.21 -12.29
N ASP A 47 -7.12 14.11 -13.60
CA ASP A 47 -8.34 13.61 -14.22
C ASP A 47 -8.09 12.86 -15.54
N CYS A 48 -9.15 12.24 -16.07
CA CYS A 48 -9.10 11.47 -17.32
C CYS A 48 -8.76 12.34 -18.54
N ASP A 49 -9.14 13.61 -18.57
CA ASP A 49 -8.83 14.51 -19.68
C ASP A 49 -7.33 14.82 -19.74
N SER A 50 -6.71 15.04 -18.59
CA SER A 50 -5.27 15.22 -18.44
C SER A 50 -4.52 13.94 -18.82
N MET A 51 -5.00 12.78 -18.38
CA MET A 51 -4.41 11.49 -18.74
C MET A 51 -4.48 11.25 -20.25
N ALA A 52 -5.63 11.53 -20.89
CA ALA A 52 -5.79 11.40 -22.33
C ALA A 52 -4.82 12.32 -23.12
N LYS A 53 -4.58 13.55 -22.64
CA LYS A 53 -3.61 14.48 -23.25
C LYS A 53 -2.16 13.95 -23.13
N VAL A 54 -1.79 13.43 -21.96
CA VAL A 54 -0.46 12.82 -21.73
C VAL A 54 -0.27 11.61 -22.65
N LEU A 55 -1.26 10.72 -22.73
CA LEU A 55 -1.22 9.55 -23.60
C LEU A 55 -1.11 9.93 -25.07
N LYS A 56 -1.80 11.00 -25.51
CA LYS A 56 -1.71 11.50 -26.89
C LYS A 56 -0.32 12.04 -27.21
N HIS A 57 0.33 12.68 -26.25
CA HIS A 57 1.73 13.10 -26.38
C HIS A 57 2.67 11.89 -26.50
N VAL A 58 2.55 10.91 -25.59
CA VAL A 58 3.38 9.70 -25.59
C VAL A 58 3.19 8.88 -26.85
N ALA A 59 1.95 8.74 -27.34
CA ALA A 59 1.61 7.87 -28.46
C ALA A 59 2.38 8.20 -29.76
N ASN A 60 2.79 9.45 -29.97
CA ASN A 60 3.57 9.83 -31.15
C ASN A 60 5.10 9.79 -30.93
N ASP A 61 5.50 9.50 -29.68
CA ASP A 61 6.83 9.29 -29.13
C ASP A 61 7.47 7.90 -29.36
N PRO A 62 8.30 7.56 -30.38
CA PRO A 62 8.85 6.20 -30.46
C PRO A 62 9.82 5.84 -29.31
N ASN A 63 10.33 6.84 -28.60
CA ASN A 63 11.26 6.72 -27.49
C ASN A 63 10.59 6.96 -26.13
N ALA A 64 9.32 7.34 -26.10
CA ALA A 64 8.58 7.64 -24.88
C ALA A 64 7.85 6.40 -24.34
N VAL A 65 7.83 6.28 -23.02
CA VAL A 65 7.02 5.31 -22.27
C VAL A 65 6.42 6.00 -21.05
N ILE A 66 5.36 5.41 -20.49
CA ILE A 66 4.65 5.93 -19.33
C ILE A 66 4.75 4.96 -18.15
N VAL A 67 4.94 5.51 -16.95
CA VAL A 67 4.74 4.81 -15.68
C VAL A 67 3.51 5.45 -15.02
N PRO A 68 2.31 4.86 -15.20
CA PRO A 68 1.08 5.51 -14.78
C PRO A 68 0.93 5.51 -13.26
N SER A 69 1.27 4.39 -12.63
CA SER A 69 0.89 4.11 -11.24
C SER A 69 1.91 4.55 -10.20
N GLY A 70 3.01 5.18 -10.62
CA GLY A 70 4.09 5.56 -9.71
C GLY A 70 4.92 6.72 -10.21
N TYR A 71 5.56 7.41 -9.26
CA TYR A 71 6.45 8.54 -9.52
C TYR A 71 7.68 8.50 -8.60
N PHE A 72 8.73 9.23 -8.94
CA PHE A 72 9.95 9.33 -8.12
C PHE A 72 9.87 10.54 -7.18
N PRO A 73 10.02 10.39 -5.85
CA PRO A 73 10.07 11.52 -4.92
C PRO A 73 11.10 12.58 -5.31
N GLN A 74 10.81 13.84 -4.98
CA GLN A 74 11.60 15.01 -5.37
C GLN A 74 11.64 15.25 -6.88
N THR A 75 10.63 14.83 -7.64
CA THR A 75 10.48 15.15 -9.06
C THR A 75 9.14 15.81 -9.37
N GLU A 76 8.36 16.09 -8.34
CA GLU A 76 7.04 16.68 -8.41
C GLU A 76 7.06 18.06 -9.09
N PRO A 77 5.98 18.46 -9.77
CA PRO A 77 5.79 19.83 -10.22
C PRO A 77 5.65 20.82 -9.05
N ASP A 78 6.10 22.06 -9.25
CA ASP A 78 5.93 23.15 -8.28
C ASP A 78 4.48 23.69 -8.22
N SER A 79 3.61 23.22 -9.12
CA SER A 79 2.23 23.66 -9.28
C SER A 79 1.28 22.47 -9.37
N ASP A 80 0.11 22.59 -8.75
CA ASP A 80 -0.98 21.60 -8.84
C ASP A 80 -1.90 21.84 -10.06
N GLU A 81 -1.52 22.71 -11.01
CA GLU A 81 -2.24 22.88 -12.28
C GLU A 81 -2.20 21.58 -13.11
N PRO A 82 -3.30 21.21 -13.80
CA PRO A 82 -3.30 20.05 -14.68
C PRO A 82 -2.19 20.15 -15.73
N LEU A 83 -1.45 19.05 -15.93
CA LEU A 83 -0.30 18.92 -16.83
C LEU A 83 0.94 19.72 -16.43
N ALA A 84 1.01 20.28 -15.23
CA ALA A 84 2.26 20.85 -14.71
C ALA A 84 3.36 19.77 -14.71
N GLU A 85 4.54 20.13 -15.20
CA GLU A 85 5.71 19.26 -15.26
C GLU A 85 6.68 19.60 -14.13
N GLY A 86 7.23 18.58 -13.47
CA GLY A 86 8.32 18.75 -12.53
C GLY A 86 9.68 18.80 -13.21
N ARG A 87 10.74 18.79 -12.40
CA ARG A 87 12.11 18.82 -12.93
C ARG A 87 12.42 17.56 -13.75
N THR A 88 13.26 17.71 -14.78
CA THR A 88 13.83 16.58 -15.51
C THR A 88 14.88 15.85 -14.67
N PHE A 89 14.93 14.53 -14.76
CA PHE A 89 15.88 13.69 -14.03
C PHE A 89 16.37 12.49 -14.85
N ARG A 90 17.38 11.75 -14.36
CA ARG A 90 17.84 10.50 -14.99
C ARG A 90 17.35 9.28 -14.24
N VAL A 91 16.69 8.37 -14.94
CA VAL A 91 16.35 7.03 -14.44
C VAL A 91 17.31 6.04 -15.07
N SER A 92 17.84 5.11 -14.28
CA SER A 92 18.82 4.13 -14.74
C SER A 92 18.58 2.74 -14.18
N SER A 93 19.04 1.72 -14.90
CA SER A 93 19.01 0.33 -14.42
C SER A 93 19.96 0.13 -13.23
N LYS A 94 19.66 -0.84 -12.37
CA LYS A 94 20.55 -1.24 -11.26
C LYS A 94 21.98 -1.51 -11.74
N LYS A 95 22.09 -2.25 -12.85
CA LYS A 95 23.38 -2.60 -13.48
C LYS A 95 24.16 -1.36 -13.91
N TYR A 96 23.48 -0.35 -14.44
CA TYR A 96 24.12 0.91 -14.84
C TYR A 96 24.66 1.65 -13.62
N ILE A 97 23.85 1.84 -12.58
CA ILE A 97 24.28 2.56 -11.36
C ILE A 97 25.41 1.81 -10.67
N ALA A 98 25.26 0.50 -10.44
CA ALA A 98 26.30 -0.35 -9.84
C ALA A 98 27.64 -0.23 -10.57
N LYS A 99 27.62 -0.29 -11.92
CA LYS A 99 28.83 -0.16 -12.74
C LYS A 99 29.53 1.19 -12.58
N HIS A 100 28.80 2.29 -12.41
CA HIS A 100 29.36 3.65 -12.36
C HIS A 100 29.66 4.15 -10.94
N THR A 101 29.04 3.55 -9.93
CA THR A 101 29.25 3.88 -8.51
C THR A 101 30.19 2.90 -7.79
N GLY A 102 30.41 1.72 -8.36
CA GLY A 102 31.15 0.63 -7.72
C GLY A 102 30.34 -0.17 -6.71
N LEU A 103 29.04 0.10 -6.57
CA LEU A 103 28.12 -0.65 -5.71
C LEU A 103 27.82 -2.04 -6.28
N ASP A 104 27.40 -2.96 -5.41
CA ASP A 104 26.93 -4.29 -5.82
C ASP A 104 25.53 -4.19 -6.46
N GLN A 105 25.36 -4.75 -7.65
CA GLN A 105 24.08 -4.74 -8.38
C GLN A 105 22.95 -5.53 -7.67
N ASP A 106 23.33 -6.49 -6.82
CA ASP A 106 22.40 -7.34 -6.09
C ASP A 106 22.07 -6.80 -4.68
N ASP A 107 22.89 -5.89 -4.15
CA ASP A 107 22.57 -5.09 -2.97
C ASP A 107 21.60 -3.96 -3.33
N THR A 108 20.31 -4.30 -3.40
CA THR A 108 19.28 -3.35 -3.82
C THR A 108 19.10 -2.20 -2.82
N ASP A 109 19.47 -2.39 -1.55
CA ASP A 109 19.35 -1.37 -0.50
C ASP A 109 20.35 -0.23 -0.72
N SER A 110 21.61 -0.53 -1.07
CA SER A 110 22.60 0.51 -1.37
C SER A 110 22.31 1.26 -2.67
N LEU A 111 21.50 0.68 -3.56
CA LEU A 111 21.05 1.31 -4.81
C LEU A 111 19.79 2.17 -4.67
N LEU A 112 19.21 2.30 -3.47
CA LEU A 112 18.08 3.18 -3.21
C LEU A 112 18.52 4.65 -3.17
N GLY A 113 17.59 5.57 -3.49
CA GLY A 113 17.82 7.00 -3.51
C GLY A 113 18.54 7.51 -4.76
N TRP A 114 18.97 8.77 -4.69
CA TRP A 114 19.64 9.50 -5.75
C TRP A 114 21.16 9.26 -5.70
N HIS A 115 21.74 9.00 -6.87
CA HIS A 115 23.17 8.74 -7.09
C HIS A 115 23.74 9.75 -8.08
N GLU A 116 24.86 10.38 -7.75
CA GLU A 116 25.53 11.29 -8.67
C GLU A 116 26.44 10.51 -9.62
N ILE A 117 26.20 10.62 -10.92
CA ILE A 117 27.00 9.97 -11.97
C ILE A 117 27.35 11.02 -13.02
N ASN A 118 28.64 11.26 -13.23
CA ASN A 118 29.15 12.27 -14.17
C ASN A 118 28.55 13.69 -13.97
N GLY A 119 28.22 14.06 -12.72
CA GLY A 119 27.62 15.35 -12.38
C GLY A 119 26.11 15.45 -12.63
N GLU A 120 25.44 14.36 -13.05
CA GLU A 120 23.98 14.30 -13.16
C GLU A 120 23.39 13.41 -12.04
N PRO A 121 22.20 13.76 -11.48
CA PRO A 121 21.51 12.91 -10.53
C PRO A 121 20.76 11.77 -11.24
N HIS A 122 21.10 10.54 -10.87
CA HIS A 122 20.49 9.30 -11.35
C HIS A 122 19.70 8.62 -10.22
N ILE A 123 18.57 8.01 -10.56
CA ILE A 123 17.82 7.15 -9.64
C ILE A 123 17.56 5.77 -10.26
N ALA A 124 17.69 4.71 -9.45
CA ALA A 124 17.48 3.36 -9.94
C ALA A 124 16.00 3.10 -10.25
N ARG A 125 15.70 2.48 -11.39
CA ARG A 125 14.34 2.04 -11.77
C ARG A 125 13.94 0.79 -10.98
N VAL A 126 13.66 0.98 -9.69
CA VAL A 126 13.19 -0.05 -8.77
C VAL A 126 11.95 0.46 -8.04
N LYS A 127 11.02 -0.46 -7.76
CA LYS A 127 9.75 -0.16 -7.06
C LYS A 127 9.93 0.66 -5.79
N ASN A 128 10.97 0.34 -5.02
CA ASN A 128 11.26 0.95 -3.73
C ASN A 128 11.79 2.39 -3.83
N ASN A 129 12.14 2.87 -5.03
CA ASN A 129 12.45 4.28 -5.29
C ASN A 129 11.24 5.08 -5.77
N MET A 130 10.07 4.43 -5.90
CA MET A 130 8.86 5.03 -6.44
C MET A 130 7.76 5.06 -5.39
N GLN A 131 6.95 6.11 -5.42
CA GLN A 131 5.73 6.26 -4.64
C GLN A 131 4.52 6.01 -5.53
N PRO A 132 3.46 5.35 -5.02
CA PRO A 132 2.27 5.07 -5.80
C PRO A 132 1.44 6.33 -6.06
N THR A 133 0.67 6.31 -7.15
CA THR A 133 -0.18 7.42 -7.60
C THR A 133 -1.65 7.00 -7.61
N ILE A 134 -2.53 7.92 -7.98
CA ILE A 134 -3.97 7.67 -8.12
C ILE A 134 -4.32 6.87 -9.38
N TRP A 135 -3.35 6.40 -10.17
CA TRP A 135 -3.64 5.76 -11.45
C TRP A 135 -3.34 4.28 -11.39
N MET A 136 -4.27 3.47 -11.88
CA MET A 136 -4.03 2.06 -12.17
C MET A 136 -4.28 1.77 -13.65
N LEU A 137 -3.75 0.64 -14.11
CA LEU A 137 -3.92 0.16 -15.47
C LEU A 137 -4.53 -1.25 -15.45
N PHE A 138 -5.67 -1.41 -16.11
CA PHE A 138 -6.09 -2.72 -16.60
C PHE A 138 -5.56 -2.92 -18.02
N ASP A 139 -4.72 -3.93 -18.18
CA ASP A 139 -4.24 -4.38 -19.49
C ASP A 139 -5.05 -5.60 -19.94
N ARG A 140 -5.78 -5.42 -21.03
CA ARG A 140 -6.64 -6.44 -21.63
C ARG A 140 -5.98 -6.92 -22.92
N ASP A 141 -5.41 -8.11 -22.86
CA ASP A 141 -4.75 -8.76 -23.98
C ASP A 141 -5.18 -10.23 -24.11
N GLU A 142 -5.33 -10.70 -25.35
CA GLU A 142 -5.55 -12.12 -25.62
C GLU A 142 -4.25 -12.90 -25.39
N VAL A 143 -4.32 -13.97 -24.59
CA VAL A 143 -3.16 -14.81 -24.28
C VAL A 143 -3.34 -16.23 -24.80
N LYS A 144 -2.24 -16.88 -25.21
CA LYS A 144 -2.25 -18.29 -25.67
C LYS A 144 -2.90 -19.18 -24.59
N GLY A 145 -3.95 -19.89 -24.98
CA GLY A 145 -4.72 -20.77 -24.10
C GLY A 145 -5.87 -20.12 -23.33
N MET A 146 -6.20 -18.85 -23.61
CA MET A 146 -7.41 -18.20 -23.11
C MET A 146 -8.66 -18.91 -23.66
N PRO A 147 -9.67 -19.23 -22.83
CA PRO A 147 -10.94 -19.76 -23.29
C PRO A 147 -11.59 -18.85 -24.33
N LYS A 148 -12.13 -19.44 -25.41
CA LYS A 148 -12.67 -18.67 -26.55
C LYS A 148 -13.70 -17.63 -26.14
N HIS A 149 -14.62 -17.98 -25.23
CA HIS A 149 -15.68 -17.08 -24.77
C HIS A 149 -15.14 -15.87 -23.99
N LEU A 150 -14.00 -15.99 -23.29
CA LEU A 150 -13.33 -14.87 -22.64
C LEU A 150 -12.55 -14.03 -23.65
N ALA A 151 -11.86 -14.68 -24.60
CA ALA A 151 -11.07 -13.99 -25.62
C ALA A 151 -11.93 -13.17 -26.60
N SER A 152 -13.16 -13.63 -26.87
CA SER A 152 -14.07 -13.01 -27.84
C SER A 152 -14.97 -11.91 -27.27
N MET A 153 -14.82 -11.53 -26.00
CA MET A 153 -15.64 -10.47 -25.41
C MET A 153 -15.52 -9.17 -26.22
N SER A 154 -16.63 -8.46 -26.37
CA SER A 154 -16.64 -7.06 -26.78
C SER A 154 -16.10 -6.16 -25.66
N ASP A 155 -15.90 -4.88 -25.93
CA ASP A 155 -15.47 -3.92 -24.90
C ASP A 155 -16.54 -3.76 -23.80
N GLN A 156 -17.82 -3.78 -24.18
CA GLN A 156 -18.92 -3.67 -23.21
C GLN A 156 -19.04 -4.93 -22.36
N GLU A 157 -19.01 -6.12 -22.96
CA GLU A 157 -19.07 -7.39 -22.20
C GLU A 157 -17.90 -7.53 -21.23
N TRP A 158 -16.70 -7.05 -21.62
CA TRP A 158 -15.55 -7.05 -20.72
C TRP A 158 -15.73 -6.06 -19.57
N LEU A 159 -16.23 -4.85 -19.83
CA LEU A 159 -16.52 -3.87 -18.77
C LEU A 159 -17.58 -4.40 -17.80
N ASP A 160 -18.66 -5.01 -18.32
CA ASP A 160 -19.70 -5.62 -17.49
C ASP A 160 -19.13 -6.76 -16.63
N ALA A 161 -18.24 -7.59 -17.20
CA ALA A 161 -17.55 -8.64 -16.47
C ALA A 161 -16.63 -8.06 -15.36
N MET A 162 -15.91 -6.97 -15.63
CA MET A 162 -15.08 -6.30 -14.62
C MET A 162 -15.94 -5.68 -13.50
N SER A 163 -17.05 -5.01 -13.84
CA SER A 163 -17.97 -4.43 -12.86
C SER A 163 -18.70 -5.49 -12.02
N SER A 164 -18.86 -6.70 -12.54
CA SER A 164 -19.37 -7.83 -11.73
C SER A 164 -18.41 -8.26 -10.62
N MET A 165 -17.11 -8.01 -10.79
CA MET A 165 -16.07 -8.35 -9.79
C MET A 165 -15.69 -7.17 -8.91
N ILE A 166 -15.83 -5.94 -9.39
CA ILE A 166 -15.36 -4.72 -8.74
C ILE A 166 -16.56 -3.82 -8.46
N PRO A 167 -16.95 -3.67 -7.18
CA PRO A 167 -18.00 -2.72 -6.80
C PRO A 167 -17.72 -1.33 -7.37
N GLU A 168 -18.77 -0.66 -7.85
CA GLU A 168 -18.76 0.76 -8.29
C GLU A 168 -17.92 1.07 -9.54
N LEU A 169 -17.26 0.08 -10.17
CA LEU A 169 -16.45 0.33 -11.37
C LEU A 169 -17.25 0.94 -12.54
N ASP A 170 -18.53 0.60 -12.66
CA ASP A 170 -19.43 1.13 -13.70
C ASP A 170 -19.75 2.63 -13.54
N GLU A 171 -19.44 3.21 -12.37
CA GLU A 171 -19.59 4.63 -12.04
C GLU A 171 -18.29 5.44 -12.22
N VAL A 172 -17.16 4.77 -12.49
CA VAL A 172 -15.82 5.38 -12.56
C VAL A 172 -15.45 5.77 -14.00
N SER A 173 -15.05 7.02 -14.20
CA SER A 173 -14.53 7.49 -15.48
C SER A 173 -13.14 6.89 -15.76
N MET A 174 -12.83 6.57 -17.01
CA MET A 174 -11.55 5.94 -17.38
C MET A 174 -11.08 6.34 -18.79
N VAL A 175 -9.79 6.17 -19.06
CA VAL A 175 -9.21 6.40 -20.40
C VAL A 175 -8.87 5.07 -21.06
N LYS A 176 -9.43 4.84 -22.24
CA LYS A 176 -9.21 3.64 -23.05
C LYS A 176 -8.21 3.94 -24.17
N VAL A 177 -7.22 3.05 -24.31
CA VAL A 177 -6.17 3.12 -25.33
C VAL A 177 -6.03 1.76 -26.02
N PRO A 178 -6.37 1.63 -27.31
CA PRO A 178 -6.07 0.44 -28.10
C PRO A 178 -4.56 0.29 -28.31
N SER A 179 -4.12 -0.96 -28.51
CA SER A 179 -2.71 -1.31 -28.71
C SER A 179 -2.03 -0.43 -29.77
N SER A 180 -0.81 0.04 -29.47
CA SER A 180 0.03 0.79 -30.41
C SER A 180 0.31 0.04 -31.71
N THR A 181 0.26 -1.31 -31.70
CA THR A 181 0.39 -2.13 -32.91
C THR A 181 -0.86 -2.06 -33.81
N GLY A 182 -2.04 -1.84 -33.25
CA GLY A 182 -3.28 -1.66 -34.02
C GLY A 182 -3.31 -0.37 -34.84
N ARG A 183 -2.38 0.56 -34.57
CA ARG A 183 -2.21 1.79 -35.35
C ARG A 183 -1.44 1.58 -36.65
N VAL A 184 -0.71 0.48 -36.78
CA VAL A 184 0.15 0.21 -37.94
C VAL A 184 -0.72 -0.19 -39.12
N LEU A 185 -0.53 0.49 -40.25
CA LEU A 185 -1.16 0.17 -41.52
C LEU A 185 -0.13 -0.53 -42.40
N ILE A 186 -0.52 -1.66 -43.00
CA ILE A 186 0.26 -2.42 -43.98
C ILE A 186 -0.44 -2.23 -45.32
N ASP A 187 0.21 -1.50 -46.23
CA ASP A 187 -0.32 -1.12 -47.55
C ASP A 187 -1.69 -0.41 -47.47
N GLY A 188 -1.91 0.35 -46.38
CA GLY A 188 -3.15 1.07 -46.11
C GLY A 188 -4.15 0.32 -45.23
N GLU A 189 -3.96 -0.98 -44.99
CA GLU A 189 -4.86 -1.81 -44.19
C GLU A 189 -4.38 -1.97 -42.73
N PRO A 190 -5.27 -1.85 -41.72
CA PRO A 190 -4.89 -1.98 -40.32
C PRO A 190 -4.32 -3.37 -39.95
N MET A 191 -3.21 -3.37 -39.23
CA MET A 191 -2.66 -4.58 -38.63
C MET A 191 -3.57 -5.09 -37.51
N SER A 192 -3.86 -6.39 -37.50
CA SER A 192 -4.66 -7.02 -36.44
C SER A 192 -4.01 -6.84 -35.06
N ALA A 193 -4.76 -6.23 -34.14
CA ALA A 193 -4.41 -6.09 -32.73
C ALA A 193 -5.69 -6.14 -31.88
N THR A 194 -5.63 -6.86 -30.77
CA THR A 194 -6.77 -7.04 -29.84
C THR A 194 -6.53 -6.43 -28.47
N GLY A 195 -5.33 -5.93 -28.20
CA GLY A 195 -4.97 -5.34 -26.91
C GLY A 195 -5.63 -3.99 -26.65
N ARG A 196 -6.10 -3.77 -25.42
CA ARG A 196 -6.55 -2.47 -24.93
C ARG A 196 -6.02 -2.23 -23.51
N HIS A 197 -5.72 -0.99 -23.23
CA HIS A 197 -5.37 -0.50 -21.90
C HIS A 197 -6.48 0.41 -21.39
N TYR A 198 -6.87 0.23 -20.13
CA TYR A 198 -7.82 1.08 -19.43
C TYR A 198 -7.13 1.71 -18.22
N TYR A 199 -6.92 3.02 -18.28
CA TYR A 199 -6.36 3.82 -17.20
C TYR A 199 -7.49 4.29 -16.30
N VAL A 200 -7.47 3.86 -15.04
CA VAL A 200 -8.55 4.07 -14.08
C VAL A 200 -8.01 4.85 -12.88
N PRO A 201 -8.67 5.95 -12.48
CA PRO A 201 -8.29 6.67 -11.28
C PRO A 201 -8.80 5.92 -10.03
N ILE A 202 -7.93 5.77 -9.03
CA ILE A 202 -8.15 5.11 -7.75
C ILE A 202 -7.88 6.06 -6.58
N ASP A 203 -8.55 5.81 -5.45
CA ASP A 203 -8.47 6.64 -4.25
C ASP A 203 -7.16 6.47 -3.46
N ASP A 204 -6.68 5.22 -3.37
CA ASP A 204 -5.47 4.82 -2.64
C ASP A 204 -4.53 3.97 -3.49
N GLY A 205 -3.49 4.61 -4.02
CA GLY A 205 -2.43 3.93 -4.77
C GLY A 205 -1.64 2.89 -3.96
N ASN A 206 -1.64 2.95 -2.63
CA ASN A 206 -0.91 1.98 -1.81
C ASN A 206 -1.58 0.59 -1.80
N ASP A 207 -2.88 0.55 -2.04
CA ASP A 207 -3.65 -0.70 -2.06
C ASP A 207 -3.53 -1.46 -3.40
N LEU A 208 -2.95 -0.85 -4.43
CA LEU A 208 -2.89 -1.38 -5.80
C LEU A 208 -2.47 -2.85 -5.89
N GLU A 209 -1.42 -3.24 -5.16
CA GLU A 209 -0.95 -4.63 -5.18
C GLU A 209 -1.95 -5.60 -4.54
N ARG A 210 -2.51 -5.26 -3.38
CA ARG A 210 -3.51 -6.08 -2.68
C ARG A 210 -4.77 -6.19 -3.54
N PHE A 211 -5.21 -5.08 -4.14
CA PHE A 211 -6.33 -5.01 -5.06
C PHE A 211 -6.16 -5.99 -6.23
N GLY A 212 -5.07 -5.89 -7.00
CA GLY A 212 -4.85 -6.75 -8.17
C GLY A 212 -4.82 -8.25 -7.85
N LYS A 213 -4.26 -8.60 -6.70
CA LYS A 213 -4.19 -9.99 -6.23
C LYS A 213 -5.53 -10.53 -5.76
N THR A 214 -6.31 -9.70 -5.05
CA THR A 214 -7.67 -10.05 -4.62
C THR A 214 -8.58 -10.18 -5.83
N LEU A 215 -8.47 -9.27 -6.79
CA LEU A 215 -9.23 -9.27 -8.03
C LEU A 215 -8.97 -10.53 -8.87
N LEU A 216 -7.70 -10.98 -8.95
CA LEU A 216 -7.39 -12.26 -9.60
C LEU A 216 -8.15 -13.42 -8.97
N GLN A 217 -8.26 -13.47 -7.65
CA GLN A 217 -9.01 -14.55 -6.99
C GLN A 217 -10.52 -14.42 -7.23
N GLN A 218 -11.06 -13.20 -7.17
CA GLN A 218 -12.46 -12.92 -7.48
C GLN A 218 -12.83 -13.38 -8.89
N SER A 219 -11.90 -13.27 -9.85
CA SER A 219 -12.14 -13.78 -11.20
C SER A 219 -12.42 -15.29 -11.24
N PHE A 220 -11.76 -16.10 -10.39
CA PHE A 220 -12.02 -17.55 -10.31
C PHE A 220 -13.37 -17.87 -9.67
N LEU A 221 -13.84 -17.03 -8.74
CA LEU A 221 -15.15 -17.20 -8.12
C LEU A 221 -16.31 -16.87 -9.08
N ASN A 222 -16.04 -16.01 -10.07
CA ASN A 222 -16.99 -15.53 -11.08
C ASN A 222 -16.81 -16.18 -12.46
N ASP A 223 -16.06 -17.28 -12.56
CA ASP A 223 -15.78 -18.01 -13.82
C ASP A 223 -15.10 -17.15 -14.93
N LEU A 224 -14.42 -16.07 -14.53
CA LEU A 224 -13.62 -15.18 -15.40
C LEU A 224 -12.10 -15.47 -15.30
N GLY A 225 -11.70 -16.26 -14.30
CA GLY A 225 -10.34 -16.74 -14.09
C GLY A 225 -10.08 -18.07 -14.80
N PHE A 226 -8.84 -18.27 -15.28
CA PHE A 226 -8.44 -19.53 -15.91
C PHE A 226 -6.96 -19.84 -15.68
N MET A 227 -6.63 -21.14 -15.77
CA MET A 227 -5.26 -21.62 -15.65
C MET A 227 -4.55 -21.53 -17.01
N ARG A 228 -3.87 -20.40 -17.26
CA ARG A 228 -3.12 -20.14 -18.51
C ARG A 228 -1.98 -21.14 -18.68
N PRO A 229 -1.89 -21.87 -19.80
CA PRO A 229 -0.80 -22.81 -20.06
C PRO A 229 0.56 -22.11 -20.21
N LEU A 230 1.58 -22.73 -19.63
CA LEU A 230 2.98 -22.40 -19.77
C LEU A 230 3.64 -23.52 -20.57
N TYR A 231 4.31 -23.17 -21.66
CA TYR A 231 4.85 -24.14 -22.60
C TYR A 231 6.32 -24.47 -22.27
N SER A 232 6.79 -25.63 -22.76
CA SER A 232 8.18 -26.04 -22.65
C SER A 232 9.05 -25.19 -23.57
N LYS A 233 10.25 -24.84 -23.08
CA LYS A 233 11.28 -24.23 -23.93
C LYS A 233 11.82 -25.18 -24.99
N GLU A 234 11.95 -26.46 -24.66
CA GLU A 234 12.54 -27.47 -25.55
C GLU A 234 11.51 -28.03 -26.53
N ARG A 235 10.22 -27.97 -26.17
CA ARG A 235 9.08 -28.45 -26.96
C ARG A 235 7.95 -27.40 -26.93
N PRO A 236 7.97 -26.37 -27.80
CA PRO A 236 7.06 -25.21 -27.73
C PRO A 236 5.55 -25.51 -27.76
N GLU A 237 5.15 -26.71 -28.16
CA GLU A 237 3.76 -27.18 -28.15
C GLU A 237 3.38 -27.98 -26.90
N GLU A 238 4.34 -28.34 -26.06
CA GLU A 238 4.10 -29.05 -24.81
C GLU A 238 3.78 -28.07 -23.68
N VAL A 239 2.63 -28.25 -23.03
CA VAL A 239 2.29 -27.52 -21.81
C VAL A 239 3.01 -28.19 -20.62
N VAL A 240 3.95 -27.48 -20.02
CA VAL A 240 4.73 -27.97 -18.85
C VAL A 240 4.12 -27.54 -17.52
N ASN A 241 3.32 -26.47 -17.52
CA ASN A 241 2.69 -25.93 -16.33
C ASN A 241 1.48 -25.07 -16.69
N LYS A 242 0.75 -24.58 -15.69
CA LYS A 242 -0.25 -23.54 -15.84
C LYS A 242 -0.09 -22.50 -14.72
N ARG A 243 -0.45 -21.25 -14.98
CA ARG A 243 -0.53 -20.20 -13.95
C ARG A 243 -1.94 -19.61 -13.88
N PRO A 244 -2.40 -19.17 -12.70
CA PRO A 244 -3.62 -18.39 -12.60
C PRO A 244 -3.55 -17.13 -13.49
N TRP A 245 -4.64 -16.84 -14.20
CA TRP A 245 -4.80 -15.69 -15.09
C TRP A 245 -6.28 -15.27 -15.14
N SER A 246 -6.57 -14.11 -15.72
CA SER A 246 -7.92 -13.56 -15.83
C SER A 246 -8.12 -12.84 -17.18
N ILE A 247 -9.27 -12.21 -17.37
CA ILE A 247 -9.57 -11.31 -18.49
C ILE A 247 -8.75 -10.01 -18.49
N PHE A 248 -7.81 -9.86 -17.55
CA PHE A 248 -6.84 -8.76 -17.42
C PHE A 248 -5.44 -9.31 -17.07
N ASP A 249 -4.37 -8.60 -17.43
CA ASP A 249 -2.99 -8.93 -17.06
C ASP A 249 -2.74 -8.53 -15.59
N VAL A 250 -2.56 -9.53 -14.73
CA VAL A 250 -2.32 -9.34 -13.30
C VAL A 250 -0.97 -8.70 -12.98
N SER A 251 -0.06 -8.60 -13.95
CA SER A 251 1.27 -8.01 -13.77
C SER A 251 1.28 -6.48 -13.88
N THR A 252 0.14 -5.84 -14.19
CA THR A 252 0.04 -4.37 -14.23
C THR A 252 -0.23 -3.73 -12.88
N PHE A 253 -0.67 -4.50 -11.88
CA PHE A 253 -0.94 -4.00 -10.52
C PHE A 253 0.34 -3.83 -9.71
N SER A 254 1.18 -2.90 -10.15
CA SER A 254 2.46 -2.58 -9.55
C SER A 254 2.83 -1.15 -9.94
N HIS A 255 3.20 -0.32 -8.97
CA HIS A 255 3.41 1.10 -9.21
C HIS A 255 4.67 1.42 -10.03
N GLU A 256 5.58 0.46 -10.20
CA GLU A 256 6.74 0.57 -11.10
C GLU A 256 6.47 0.11 -12.54
N ARG A 257 5.24 -0.30 -12.86
CA ARG A 257 4.89 -0.83 -14.18
C ARG A 257 5.13 0.20 -15.27
N VAL A 258 6.02 -0.14 -16.20
CA VAL A 258 6.26 0.64 -17.42
C VAL A 258 5.31 0.15 -18.51
N VAL A 259 4.68 1.09 -19.22
CA VAL A 259 3.75 0.83 -20.31
C VAL A 259 4.29 1.45 -21.59
N TYR A 260 4.35 0.64 -22.64
CA TYR A 260 4.94 0.98 -23.94
C TYR A 260 3.87 1.52 -24.89
N GLU A 261 3.39 2.73 -24.60
CA GLU A 261 2.35 3.42 -25.38
C GLU A 261 2.86 4.17 -26.61
N GLY A 262 4.18 4.36 -26.71
CA GLY A 262 4.75 5.17 -27.75
C GLY A 262 4.69 4.55 -29.15
N ALA A 263 5.00 5.37 -30.15
CA ALA A 263 4.87 4.99 -31.56
C ALA A 263 5.76 3.78 -31.88
N PRO A 264 5.25 2.74 -32.56
CA PRO A 264 6.11 1.69 -33.09
C PRO A 264 7.05 2.29 -34.13
N THR A 265 8.32 1.87 -34.11
CA THR A 265 9.27 2.18 -35.18
C THR A 265 8.95 1.28 -36.38
N MET A 266 8.97 1.82 -37.60
CA MET A 266 8.64 1.09 -38.82
C MET A 266 9.85 1.00 -39.74
N GLU A 267 10.10 -0.19 -40.31
CA GLU A 267 11.18 -0.46 -41.25
C GLU A 267 10.64 -1.27 -42.43
N GLY A 268 10.80 -0.75 -43.66
CA GLY A 268 10.29 -1.37 -44.89
C GLY A 268 9.22 -0.55 -45.61
N HIS A 269 8.96 -0.89 -46.88
CA HIS A 269 8.00 -0.18 -47.73
C HIS A 269 6.54 -0.56 -47.42
N GLY A 270 5.63 0.41 -47.52
CA GLY A 270 4.19 0.19 -47.33
C GLY A 270 3.74 0.14 -45.87
N LEU A 271 4.58 0.54 -44.91
CA LEU A 271 4.19 0.72 -43.51
C LEU A 271 3.87 2.19 -43.22
N SER A 272 2.74 2.45 -42.57
CA SER A 272 2.40 3.77 -42.03
C SER A 272 1.70 3.67 -40.68
N LEU A 273 1.52 4.80 -40.01
CA LEU A 273 0.91 4.86 -38.69
C LEU A 273 -0.32 5.76 -38.73
N SER A 274 -1.43 5.25 -38.20
CA SER A 274 -2.66 6.04 -37.99
C SER A 274 -2.59 6.85 -36.69
N GLU A 275 -3.48 7.84 -36.59
CA GLU A 275 -3.66 8.64 -35.37
C GLU A 275 -4.01 7.75 -34.17
N PRO A 276 -3.52 8.06 -32.97
CA PRO A 276 -3.88 7.31 -31.78
C PRO A 276 -5.36 7.49 -31.46
N ASN A 277 -6.07 6.39 -31.25
CA ASN A 277 -7.46 6.40 -30.83
C ASN A 277 -7.53 6.37 -29.30
N ILE A 278 -7.59 7.53 -28.65
CA ILE A 278 -7.67 7.64 -27.19
C ILE A 278 -9.09 8.11 -26.84
N GLU A 279 -9.79 7.31 -26.05
CA GLU A 279 -11.20 7.53 -25.72
C GLU A 279 -11.35 7.75 -24.21
N VAL A 280 -12.00 8.83 -23.81
CA VAL A 280 -12.41 9.04 -22.41
C VAL A 280 -13.84 8.51 -22.25
N ILE A 281 -14.01 7.56 -21.35
CA ILE A 281 -15.31 7.00 -20.98
C ILE A 281 -15.79 7.76 -19.74
N TYR A 282 -16.74 8.68 -19.92
CA TYR A 282 -17.28 9.51 -18.83
C TYR A 282 -18.39 8.79 -18.07
N LYS A 283 -18.34 8.86 -16.74
CA LYS A 283 -19.33 8.30 -15.79
C LYS A 283 -19.65 9.32 -14.67
N GLN A 284 -20.42 8.92 -13.65
CA GLN A 284 -20.92 9.81 -12.59
C GLN A 284 -19.82 10.36 -11.66
N SER A 285 -18.61 9.79 -11.74
CA SER A 285 -17.32 10.27 -11.18
C SER A 285 -17.21 10.28 -9.65
N LYS A 286 -16.53 9.24 -9.14
CA LYS A 286 -15.43 9.35 -8.16
C LYS A 286 -14.28 8.44 -8.61
N LYS A 287 -13.09 8.64 -8.02
CA LYS A 287 -11.99 7.66 -8.08
C LYS A 287 -12.52 6.33 -7.54
N LEU A 288 -12.08 5.21 -8.11
CA LEU A 288 -12.46 3.89 -7.60
C LEU A 288 -11.92 3.70 -6.18
N ASP A 289 -12.79 3.33 -5.24
CA ASP A 289 -12.38 2.84 -3.92
C ASP A 289 -11.82 1.43 -4.07
N THR A 290 -10.51 1.29 -3.92
CA THR A 290 -9.84 -0.01 -4.04
C THR A 290 -10.10 -0.92 -2.84
N HIS A 291 -10.39 -0.37 -1.66
CA HIS A 291 -10.72 -1.12 -0.44
C HIS A 291 -12.14 -1.70 -0.47
N SER A 292 -13.01 -1.19 -1.36
CA SER A 292 -14.34 -1.76 -1.61
C SER A 292 -14.32 -3.25 -2.00
N LEU A 293 -13.19 -3.75 -2.51
CA LEU A 293 -13.01 -5.16 -2.85
C LEU A 293 -12.57 -5.96 -1.61
N PRO A 294 -13.48 -6.69 -0.93
CA PRO A 294 -13.18 -7.31 0.36
C PRO A 294 -12.18 -8.46 0.23
N SER A 295 -11.45 -8.70 1.31
CA SER A 295 -10.67 -9.94 1.46
C SER A 295 -11.58 -11.17 1.39
N LEU A 296 -11.07 -12.25 0.80
CA LEU A 296 -11.80 -13.51 0.64
C LEU A 296 -12.05 -14.18 1.98
N LYS A 297 -13.22 -14.81 2.11
CA LYS A 297 -13.53 -15.72 3.21
C LYS A 297 -12.74 -17.02 3.06
N LYS A 298 -12.57 -17.75 4.17
CA LYS A 298 -11.81 -19.01 4.17
C LYS A 298 -12.35 -20.03 3.17
N GLU A 299 -13.68 -20.16 3.09
CA GLU A 299 -14.35 -21.07 2.17
C GLU A 299 -14.10 -20.70 0.70
N GLU A 300 -13.98 -19.40 0.39
CA GLU A 300 -13.68 -18.90 -0.95
C GLU A 300 -12.22 -19.16 -1.32
N ILE A 301 -11.28 -18.96 -0.38
CA ILE A 301 -9.87 -19.32 -0.55
C ILE A 301 -9.73 -20.81 -0.85
N ASP A 302 -10.44 -21.67 -0.12
CA ASP A 302 -10.41 -23.12 -0.34
C ASP A 302 -10.99 -23.50 -1.72
N ARG A 303 -12.04 -22.80 -2.17
CA ARG A 303 -12.60 -22.97 -3.52
C ARG A 303 -11.59 -22.59 -4.60
N VAL A 304 -10.95 -21.41 -4.51
CA VAL A 304 -9.95 -20.99 -5.52
C VAL A 304 -8.73 -21.92 -5.50
N LYS A 305 -8.28 -22.35 -4.31
CA LYS A 305 -7.21 -23.36 -4.17
C LYS A 305 -7.57 -24.66 -4.88
N SER A 306 -8.81 -25.14 -4.74
CA SER A 306 -9.27 -26.37 -5.41
C SER A 306 -9.27 -26.27 -6.94
N GLN A 307 -9.55 -25.08 -7.49
CA GLN A 307 -9.58 -24.84 -8.94
C GLN A 307 -8.19 -24.61 -9.54
N THR A 308 -7.29 -23.98 -8.78
CA THR A 308 -5.98 -23.51 -9.28
C THR A 308 -4.80 -24.37 -8.85
N GLY A 309 -4.94 -25.14 -7.76
CA GLY A 309 -3.83 -25.80 -7.07
C GLY A 309 -2.83 -24.82 -6.42
N CYS A 310 -3.15 -23.53 -6.42
CA CYS A 310 -2.28 -22.47 -5.95
C CYS A 310 -2.82 -21.92 -4.62
N GLN A 311 -1.97 -21.86 -3.58
CA GLN A 311 -2.33 -21.22 -2.31
C GLN A 311 -1.82 -19.78 -2.32
N ILE A 312 -2.64 -18.80 -1.96
CA ILE A 312 -2.12 -17.47 -1.64
C ILE A 312 -1.70 -17.46 -0.18
N ASN A 313 -0.43 -17.15 0.06
CA ASN A 313 0.03 -16.82 1.39
C ASN A 313 0.17 -15.30 1.50
N VAL A 314 -0.53 -14.72 2.48
CA VAL A 314 -0.40 -13.33 2.88
C VAL A 314 0.58 -13.27 4.05
N GLY A 315 1.77 -12.75 3.81
CA GLY A 315 2.76 -12.49 4.85
C GLY A 315 2.96 -11.00 5.03
N LYS A 316 3.78 -10.61 6.01
CA LYS A 316 4.30 -9.24 6.12
C LYS A 316 5.79 -9.29 5.82
N ARG A 317 6.33 -8.28 5.11
CA ARG A 317 7.78 -8.07 5.01
C ARG A 317 8.12 -6.63 5.33
N SER A 318 9.23 -6.43 6.04
CA SER A 318 9.88 -5.13 6.08
C SER A 318 10.63 -4.92 4.77
N GLU A 319 10.46 -3.75 4.15
CA GLU A 319 11.25 -3.32 3.01
C GLU A 319 11.74 -1.88 3.22
N LYS A 320 12.95 -1.59 2.73
CA LYS A 320 13.43 -0.22 2.63
C LYS A 320 12.86 0.45 1.39
N PHE A 321 12.48 1.72 1.50
CA PHE A 321 11.96 2.49 0.39
C PHE A 321 12.34 3.97 0.53
N LEU A 322 12.29 4.69 -0.58
CA LEU A 322 12.52 6.13 -0.64
C LEU A 322 11.21 6.85 -0.31
N ASP A 323 11.13 7.55 0.82
CA ASP A 323 9.94 8.31 1.20
C ASP A 323 9.74 9.58 0.34
N GLN A 324 8.63 10.28 0.56
CA GLN A 324 8.27 11.51 -0.15
C GLN A 324 9.28 12.65 0.02
N TYR A 325 10.16 12.59 1.01
CA TYR A 325 11.21 13.58 1.25
C TYR A 325 12.55 13.18 0.63
N GLY A 326 12.62 12.03 -0.05
CA GLY A 326 13.85 11.49 -0.63
C GLY A 326 14.75 10.81 0.40
N LYS A 327 14.22 10.37 1.54
CA LYS A 327 14.97 9.64 2.57
C LYS A 327 14.66 8.15 2.49
N VAL A 328 15.70 7.33 2.57
CA VAL A 328 15.52 5.86 2.67
C VAL A 328 15.07 5.52 4.08
N THR A 329 13.87 4.96 4.19
CA THR A 329 13.24 4.51 5.44
C THR A 329 12.70 3.08 5.27
N SER A 330 12.18 2.47 6.34
CA SER A 330 11.62 1.11 6.30
C SER A 330 10.11 1.15 6.51
N ARG A 331 9.38 0.27 5.84
CA ARG A 331 7.95 0.00 6.10
C ARG A 331 7.68 -1.49 6.10
N THR A 332 6.66 -1.90 6.83
CA THR A 332 6.11 -3.24 6.72
C THR A 332 5.01 -3.22 5.67
N ILE A 333 5.14 -4.05 4.62
CA ILE A 333 4.09 -4.22 3.62
C ILE A 333 3.52 -5.63 3.65
N PRO A 334 2.23 -5.81 3.30
CA PRO A 334 1.71 -7.12 3.00
C PRO A 334 2.42 -7.67 1.76
N THR A 335 2.86 -8.91 1.87
CA THR A 335 3.36 -9.71 0.77
C THR A 335 2.31 -10.73 0.42
N PHE A 336 2.12 -10.94 -0.86
CA PHE A 336 1.27 -12.04 -1.32
C PHE A 336 2.11 -12.88 -2.25
N THR A 337 2.17 -14.14 -1.96
CA THR A 337 2.93 -15.10 -2.75
C THR A 337 2.01 -16.23 -3.14
N VAL A 338 1.98 -16.53 -4.44
CA VAL A 338 1.33 -17.72 -4.94
C VAL A 338 2.25 -18.91 -4.64
N ILE A 339 1.78 -19.88 -3.88
CA ILE A 339 2.51 -21.07 -3.48
C ILE A 339 2.04 -22.25 -4.33
N ASN A 340 3.00 -22.97 -4.90
CA ASN A 340 2.82 -24.26 -5.55
C ASN A 340 3.64 -25.31 -4.80
N ASP A 341 2.97 -26.26 -4.16
CA ASP A 341 3.56 -27.35 -3.37
C ASP A 341 3.60 -28.69 -4.14
N ILE A 342 3.25 -28.68 -5.42
CA ILE A 342 3.08 -29.89 -6.23
C ILE A 342 4.34 -30.16 -7.06
N MET A 343 4.88 -29.14 -7.74
CA MET A 343 5.85 -29.34 -8.81
C MET A 343 7.29 -29.50 -8.35
N LEU A 344 7.68 -28.79 -7.29
CA LEU A 344 9.06 -28.81 -6.83
C LEU A 344 9.29 -30.12 -6.04
N LYS A 345 10.15 -30.97 -6.59
CA LYS A 345 10.59 -32.23 -5.98
C LYS A 345 12.09 -32.20 -5.71
N LEU A 346 12.57 -33.06 -4.81
CA LEU A 346 14.00 -33.17 -4.47
C LEU A 346 14.90 -33.38 -5.70
N GLY A 347 14.51 -34.26 -6.62
CA GLY A 347 15.24 -34.54 -7.85
C GLY A 347 15.02 -33.52 -8.99
N THR A 348 14.36 -32.39 -8.75
CA THR A 348 14.12 -31.38 -9.80
C THR A 348 15.45 -30.80 -10.25
N LEU A 349 15.83 -31.00 -11.51
CA LEU A 349 17.03 -30.40 -12.10
C LEU A 349 16.78 -28.91 -12.38
N ILE A 350 17.66 -28.06 -11.87
CA ILE A 350 17.54 -26.61 -11.93
C ILE A 350 18.83 -26.03 -12.53
N LYS A 351 18.68 -25.24 -13.59
CA LYS A 351 19.78 -24.53 -14.23
C LYS A 351 20.12 -23.28 -13.41
N THR A 352 21.23 -23.32 -12.69
CA THR A 352 21.67 -22.21 -11.84
C THR A 352 22.86 -21.45 -12.43
N GLU A 353 23.19 -20.30 -11.86
CA GLU A 353 24.41 -19.55 -12.25
C GLU A 353 25.70 -20.30 -11.91
N LEU A 354 25.63 -21.29 -11.02
CA LEU A 354 26.74 -22.12 -10.57
C LEU A 354 26.81 -23.47 -11.31
N GLY A 355 25.95 -23.68 -12.32
CA GLY A 355 25.79 -24.94 -13.02
C GLY A 355 24.46 -25.63 -12.72
N ASP A 356 24.21 -26.74 -13.40
CA ASP A 356 22.99 -27.53 -13.22
C ASP A 356 23.08 -28.33 -11.91
N MET A 357 22.05 -28.24 -11.07
CA MET A 357 21.98 -28.99 -9.81
C MET A 357 20.53 -29.37 -9.48
N THR A 358 20.34 -30.42 -8.69
CA THR A 358 19.01 -30.74 -8.18
C THR A 358 18.66 -29.87 -6.97
N LEU A 359 17.37 -29.81 -6.61
CA LEU A 359 16.96 -29.17 -5.37
C LEU A 359 17.61 -29.84 -4.15
N GLU A 360 17.76 -31.16 -4.16
CA GLU A 360 18.43 -31.90 -3.10
C GLU A 360 19.91 -31.52 -2.98
N ASP A 361 20.62 -31.38 -4.11
CA ASP A 361 22.02 -30.91 -4.12
C ASP A 361 22.12 -29.51 -3.51
N PHE A 362 21.24 -28.59 -3.92
CA PHE A 362 21.18 -27.25 -3.34
C PHE A 362 20.92 -27.31 -1.82
N TRP A 363 19.94 -28.10 -1.38
CA TRP A 363 19.57 -28.18 0.03
C TRP A 363 20.72 -28.73 0.89
N LYS A 364 21.48 -29.69 0.37
CA LYS A 364 22.66 -30.29 1.03
C LYS A 364 23.94 -29.43 0.91
N SER A 365 24.02 -28.53 -0.07
CA SER A 365 25.16 -27.64 -0.28
C SER A 365 25.33 -26.60 0.84
N SER A 366 26.40 -25.80 0.82
CA SER A 366 26.56 -24.66 1.73
C SER A 366 25.77 -23.40 1.30
N HIS A 367 25.16 -23.40 0.11
CA HIS A 367 24.51 -22.22 -0.46
C HIS A 367 23.23 -21.84 0.31
N GLN A 368 22.97 -20.53 0.45
CA GLN A 368 21.74 -20.01 1.06
C GLN A 368 20.76 -19.46 0.01
N LYS A 369 21.31 -18.92 -1.09
CA LYS A 369 20.56 -18.40 -2.22
C LYS A 369 21.41 -18.54 -3.48
N VAL A 370 20.81 -18.96 -4.58
CA VAL A 370 21.47 -19.09 -5.89
C VAL A 370 20.51 -18.63 -6.97
N ARG A 371 20.97 -17.80 -7.93
CA ARG A 371 20.14 -17.45 -9.08
C ARG A 371 19.92 -18.66 -9.98
N CYS A 372 18.72 -18.78 -10.53
CA CYS A 372 18.38 -19.85 -11.46
C CYS A 372 17.49 -19.36 -12.61
N GLN A 373 17.37 -20.19 -13.63
CA GLN A 373 16.37 -19.98 -14.67
C GLN A 373 14.96 -20.22 -14.13
N ALA A 374 13.94 -19.75 -14.86
CA ALA A 374 12.55 -20.09 -14.54
C ALA A 374 12.26 -21.55 -14.92
N THR A 375 12.51 -22.47 -13.99
CA THR A 375 12.51 -23.94 -14.21
C THR A 375 11.22 -24.49 -14.82
N PHE A 376 10.07 -23.92 -14.49
CA PHE A 376 8.76 -24.49 -14.83
C PHE A 376 8.02 -23.74 -15.96
N ARG A 377 8.73 -23.01 -16.84
CA ARG A 377 8.14 -22.36 -18.04
C ARG A 377 9.17 -22.05 -19.14
N GLU A 378 8.69 -21.76 -20.34
CA GLU A 378 9.49 -21.26 -21.48
C GLU A 378 10.15 -19.90 -21.18
N SER A 379 11.30 -19.94 -20.52
CA SER A 379 12.15 -18.79 -20.32
C SER A 379 13.59 -19.22 -20.11
N SER A 380 14.51 -18.55 -20.81
CA SER A 380 15.95 -18.65 -20.57
C SER A 380 16.47 -17.61 -19.58
N SER A 381 15.61 -16.76 -19.03
CA SER A 381 16.04 -15.68 -18.14
C SER A 381 16.46 -16.24 -16.78
N MET A 382 17.55 -15.68 -16.22
CA MET A 382 18.01 -15.92 -14.83
C MET A 382 17.13 -15.19 -13.81
N ASN A 383 15.82 -15.22 -14.03
CA ASN A 383 14.85 -14.46 -13.26
C ASN A 383 14.18 -15.30 -12.15
N GLY A 384 14.73 -16.48 -11.86
CA GLY A 384 14.40 -17.26 -10.68
C GLY A 384 15.53 -17.25 -9.64
N PHE A 385 15.24 -17.78 -8.45
CA PHE A 385 16.27 -18.14 -7.49
C PHE A 385 15.85 -19.31 -6.61
N LEU A 386 16.82 -20.12 -6.22
CA LEU A 386 16.73 -21.07 -5.12
C LEU A 386 17.09 -20.33 -3.83
N SER A 387 16.37 -20.60 -2.74
CA SER A 387 16.76 -20.11 -1.42
C SER A 387 16.22 -20.99 -0.30
N LEU A 388 16.77 -20.81 0.90
CA LEU A 388 16.26 -21.40 2.12
C LEU A 388 15.46 -20.37 2.91
N HIS A 389 14.33 -20.81 3.43
CA HIS A 389 13.64 -20.09 4.49
C HIS A 389 14.46 -20.14 5.79
N GLU A 390 14.12 -19.28 6.76
CA GLU A 390 14.78 -19.28 8.07
C GLU A 390 14.67 -20.67 8.74
N ASP A 391 13.53 -21.34 8.50
CA ASP A 391 13.20 -22.69 8.95
C ASP A 391 13.95 -23.82 8.24
N PHE A 392 14.91 -23.47 7.39
CA PHE A 392 15.73 -24.40 6.61
C PHE A 392 14.97 -25.17 5.52
N THR A 393 13.72 -24.81 5.23
CA THR A 393 12.99 -25.38 4.10
C THR A 393 13.44 -24.72 2.79
N PRO A 394 13.71 -25.50 1.72
CA PRO A 394 14.12 -24.95 0.44
C PRO A 394 12.91 -24.57 -0.41
N PHE A 395 13.09 -23.54 -1.23
CA PHE A 395 12.10 -23.12 -2.21
C PHE A 395 12.76 -22.61 -3.48
N LEU A 396 12.00 -22.66 -4.57
CA LEU A 396 12.31 -21.99 -5.82
C LEU A 396 11.34 -20.83 -6.01
N TYR A 397 11.83 -19.64 -6.31
CA TYR A 397 10.99 -18.49 -6.63
C TYR A 397 11.19 -18.08 -8.09
N ASP A 398 10.10 -17.93 -8.85
CA ASP A 398 10.12 -17.37 -10.20
C ASP A 398 9.55 -15.96 -10.18
N ASN A 399 10.42 -14.95 -10.31
CA ASN A 399 9.98 -13.55 -10.29
C ASN A 399 9.04 -13.20 -11.45
N GLY A 400 9.16 -13.89 -12.60
CA GLY A 400 8.36 -13.58 -13.78
C GLY A 400 6.92 -14.10 -13.71
N SER A 401 6.67 -15.11 -12.88
CA SER A 401 5.31 -15.61 -12.60
C SER A 401 4.81 -15.24 -11.20
N ASN A 402 5.70 -14.73 -10.33
CA ASN A 402 5.43 -14.42 -8.94
C ASN A 402 4.97 -15.66 -8.13
N VAL A 403 5.48 -16.84 -8.51
CA VAL A 403 5.16 -18.13 -7.89
C VAL A 403 6.36 -18.62 -7.08
N LYS A 404 6.09 -19.00 -5.83
CA LYS A 404 7.00 -19.74 -4.96
C LYS A 404 6.65 -21.22 -5.03
N TYR A 405 7.58 -22.01 -5.53
CA TYR A 405 7.49 -23.45 -5.51
C TYR A 405 8.15 -23.98 -4.25
N VAL A 406 7.44 -24.81 -3.50
CA VAL A 406 7.88 -25.39 -2.23
C VAL A 406 7.80 -26.91 -2.28
N LEU A 407 8.59 -27.58 -1.45
CA LEU A 407 8.49 -29.03 -1.26
C LEU A 407 7.22 -29.42 -0.51
N ASP A 408 6.78 -30.66 -0.74
CA ASP A 408 5.71 -31.27 0.04
C ASP A 408 6.08 -31.31 1.54
N PRO A 409 5.15 -31.00 2.47
CA PRO A 409 5.41 -31.04 3.90
C PRO A 409 5.90 -32.39 4.45
N ASN A 410 5.52 -33.52 3.82
CA ASN A 410 6.01 -34.83 4.22
C ASN A 410 7.46 -35.03 3.77
N ASP A 411 7.79 -34.65 2.53
CA ASP A 411 9.17 -34.66 2.03
C ASP A 411 10.07 -33.81 2.93
N LEU A 412 9.60 -32.62 3.33
CA LEU A 412 10.32 -31.76 4.28
C LEU A 412 10.60 -32.49 5.60
N LYS A 413 9.58 -33.08 6.22
CA LYS A 413 9.72 -33.79 7.51
C LYS A 413 10.68 -34.97 7.44
N VAL A 414 10.68 -35.70 6.33
CA VAL A 414 11.51 -36.90 6.15
C VAL A 414 12.96 -36.54 5.84
N HIS A 415 13.19 -35.54 4.99
CA HIS A 415 14.52 -35.28 4.42
C HIS A 415 15.30 -34.16 5.12
N MET A 416 14.64 -33.25 5.86
CA MET A 416 15.30 -32.14 6.55
C MET A 416 16.45 -32.56 7.49
N PRO A 417 16.32 -33.63 8.31
CA PRO A 417 17.44 -34.07 9.16
C PRO A 417 18.67 -34.46 8.34
N GLN A 418 18.48 -35.19 7.23
CA GLN A 418 19.59 -35.62 6.36
C GLN A 418 20.21 -34.46 5.57
N ALA A 419 19.40 -33.50 5.13
CA ALA A 419 19.91 -32.29 4.50
C ALA A 419 20.76 -31.48 5.48
N TRP A 420 20.32 -31.36 6.73
CA TRP A 420 21.09 -30.65 7.77
C TRP A 420 22.39 -31.38 8.13
N ILE A 421 22.32 -32.71 8.31
CA ILE A 421 23.50 -33.56 8.52
C ILE A 421 24.51 -33.39 7.39
N SER A 422 24.07 -33.35 6.13
CA SER A 422 24.95 -33.17 4.98
C SER A 422 25.67 -31.82 4.98
N ARG A 423 25.02 -30.75 5.47
CA ARG A 423 25.69 -29.46 5.66
C ARG A 423 26.69 -29.49 6.81
N LEU A 424 26.34 -30.14 7.92
CA LEU A 424 27.22 -30.30 9.06
C LEU A 424 28.45 -31.17 8.73
N SER A 425 28.32 -32.17 7.85
CA SER A 425 29.44 -33.04 7.47
C SER A 425 30.56 -32.31 6.72
N ASN A 426 30.26 -31.13 6.14
CA ASN A 426 31.25 -30.28 5.49
C ASN A 426 31.95 -29.30 6.44
N LYS A 427 31.63 -29.36 7.74
CA LYS A 427 32.18 -28.49 8.79
C LYS A 427 33.21 -29.21 9.66
N THR A 428 34.08 -28.45 10.29
CA THR A 428 34.99 -28.94 11.33
C THR A 428 34.23 -29.28 12.62
N THR A 429 34.83 -30.08 13.50
CA THR A 429 34.21 -30.45 14.79
C THR A 429 33.80 -29.23 15.63
N ASN A 430 34.63 -28.17 15.66
CA ASN A 430 34.32 -26.94 16.41
C ASN A 430 33.11 -26.20 15.82
N GLU A 431 32.99 -26.17 14.49
CA GLU A 431 31.86 -25.54 13.82
C GLU A 431 30.56 -26.36 13.97
N ILE A 432 30.66 -27.69 13.98
CA ILE A 432 29.54 -28.58 14.31
C ILE A 432 29.08 -28.29 15.74
N ASP A 433 30.01 -28.28 16.71
CA ASP A 433 29.71 -27.96 18.09
C ASP A 433 29.05 -26.59 18.23
N ALA A 434 29.46 -25.59 17.45
CA ALA A 434 28.85 -24.27 17.50
C ALA A 434 27.41 -24.23 16.94
N SER A 435 27.10 -25.02 15.90
CA SER A 435 25.89 -24.79 15.07
C SER A 435 24.91 -25.95 14.96
N TRP A 436 25.20 -27.15 15.50
CA TRP A 436 24.38 -28.33 15.22
C TRP A 436 22.91 -28.19 15.65
N THR A 437 22.61 -27.35 16.64
CA THR A 437 21.25 -27.09 17.17
C THR A 437 20.43 -26.11 16.35
N ASP A 438 21.05 -25.30 15.47
CA ASP A 438 20.44 -24.13 14.83
C ASP A 438 19.12 -24.43 14.10
N LYS A 439 19.04 -25.60 13.46
CA LYS A 439 17.88 -26.01 12.65
C LYS A 439 16.97 -27.02 13.33
N LEU A 440 17.29 -27.44 14.55
CA LEU A 440 16.51 -28.47 15.26
C LEU A 440 15.15 -27.94 15.73
N LYS A 441 15.00 -26.62 15.93
CA LYS A 441 13.72 -25.99 16.27
C LYS A 441 12.61 -26.31 15.27
N PHE A 442 12.98 -26.54 14.01
CA PHE A 442 12.06 -26.84 12.89
C PHE A 442 11.84 -28.33 12.62
N MET A 443 12.56 -29.20 13.34
CA MET A 443 12.45 -30.64 13.19
C MET A 443 11.49 -31.25 14.22
N ASN A 444 10.82 -32.34 13.85
CA ASN A 444 10.08 -33.17 14.80
C ASN A 444 11.05 -33.92 15.74
N TYR A 445 10.48 -34.59 16.75
CA TYR A 445 11.25 -35.35 17.73
C TYR A 445 12.25 -36.33 17.10
N TYR A 446 11.82 -37.12 16.11
CA TYR A 446 12.66 -38.11 15.44
C TYR A 446 13.82 -37.47 14.66
N GLY A 447 13.56 -36.36 13.97
CA GLY A 447 14.60 -35.60 13.26
C GLY A 447 15.65 -35.03 14.22
N ARG A 448 15.22 -34.50 15.37
CA ARG A 448 16.14 -34.02 16.42
C ARG A 448 17.01 -35.16 16.97
N GLN A 449 16.42 -36.34 17.21
CA GLN A 449 17.18 -37.52 17.66
C GLN A 449 18.19 -37.97 16.60
N ALA A 450 17.83 -38.00 15.32
CA ALA A 450 18.73 -38.40 14.24
C ALA A 450 19.97 -37.48 14.16
N VAL A 451 19.80 -36.16 14.26
CA VAL A 451 20.92 -35.22 14.29
C VAL A 451 21.75 -35.39 15.56
N LEU A 452 21.11 -35.51 16.73
CA LEU A 452 21.78 -35.71 18.02
C LEU A 452 22.68 -36.96 18.01
N GLU A 453 22.16 -38.09 17.52
CA GLU A 453 22.90 -39.34 17.39
C GLU A 453 24.08 -39.20 16.41
N TRP A 454 23.86 -38.53 15.27
CA TRP A 454 24.92 -38.27 14.31
C TRP A 454 26.05 -37.40 14.89
N VAL A 455 25.70 -36.33 15.61
CA VAL A 455 26.66 -35.44 16.28
C VAL A 455 27.44 -36.19 17.35
N HIS A 456 26.78 -37.04 18.14
CA HIS A 456 27.45 -37.88 19.14
C HIS A 456 28.52 -38.80 18.51
N LEU A 457 28.26 -39.34 17.32
CA LEU A 457 29.21 -40.21 16.63
C LEU A 457 30.40 -39.45 15.98
N ARG A 458 30.29 -38.13 15.81
CA ARG A 458 31.25 -37.29 15.04
C ARG A 458 31.98 -36.25 15.91
N THR A 459 31.58 -36.11 17.17
CA THR A 459 32.18 -35.21 18.15
C THR A 459 32.66 -36.01 19.37
N PRO A 460 33.61 -35.48 20.17
CA PRO A 460 34.06 -36.16 21.38
C PRO A 460 33.02 -36.13 22.53
N HIS A 461 31.87 -35.47 22.33
CA HIS A 461 30.87 -35.27 23.38
C HIS A 461 30.00 -36.52 23.59
N GLY A 462 29.77 -36.85 24.86
CA GLY A 462 28.79 -37.87 25.23
C GLY A 462 27.34 -37.42 25.00
N LEU A 463 26.43 -38.39 24.87
CA LEU A 463 24.99 -38.15 24.71
C LEU A 463 24.37 -37.29 25.82
N SER A 464 24.80 -37.45 27.08
CA SER A 464 24.22 -36.73 28.22
C SER A 464 24.45 -35.21 28.15
N PRO A 465 25.69 -34.70 27.96
CA PRO A 465 25.95 -33.29 27.70
C PRO A 465 25.15 -32.71 26.52
N LEU A 466 25.09 -33.43 25.39
CA LEU A 466 24.37 -32.99 24.20
C LEU A 466 22.85 -32.89 24.44
N LYS A 467 22.26 -33.87 25.15
CA LYS A 467 20.85 -33.83 25.56
C LYS A 467 20.55 -32.65 26.48
N LYS A 468 21.45 -32.34 27.42
CA LYS A 468 21.30 -31.19 28.31
C LYS A 468 21.29 -29.88 27.52
N ARG A 469 22.18 -29.75 26.52
CA ARG A 469 22.21 -28.59 25.63
C ARG A 469 20.93 -28.48 24.80
N LEU A 470 20.49 -29.57 24.17
CA LEU A 470 19.23 -29.57 23.39
C LEU A 470 18.04 -29.12 24.25
N LYS A 471 17.95 -29.58 25.51
CA LYS A 471 16.89 -29.16 26.43
C LYS A 471 16.96 -27.66 26.77
N ALA A 472 18.16 -27.09 26.89
CA ALA A 472 18.33 -25.66 27.10
C ALA A 472 17.87 -24.85 25.88
N GLU A 473 18.23 -25.30 24.67
CA GLU A 473 17.76 -24.71 23.42
C GLU A 473 16.23 -24.79 23.27
N GLU A 474 15.61 -25.93 23.61
CA GLU A 474 14.16 -26.09 23.59
C GLU A 474 13.44 -25.09 24.50
N GLN A 475 14.02 -24.77 25.66
CA GLN A 475 13.49 -23.74 26.55
C GLN A 475 13.62 -22.34 25.93
N THR A 476 14.75 -22.05 25.27
CA THR A 476 14.94 -20.80 24.53
C THR A 476 13.90 -20.65 23.43
N TRP A 477 13.67 -21.69 22.62
CA TRP A 477 12.69 -21.65 21.53
C TRP A 477 11.26 -21.45 22.03
N GLU A 478 10.89 -22.06 23.17
CA GLU A 478 9.56 -21.84 23.76
C GLU A 478 9.41 -20.40 24.26
N ASN A 479 10.45 -19.82 24.87
CA ASN A 479 10.44 -18.42 25.28
C ASN A 479 10.33 -17.47 24.07
N GLU A 480 11.07 -17.74 22.97
CA GLU A 480 10.97 -16.99 21.71
C GLU A 480 9.56 -17.06 21.12
N LYS A 481 8.94 -18.25 21.14
CA LYS A 481 7.57 -18.46 20.66
C LYS A 481 6.55 -17.67 21.49
N ILE A 482 6.69 -17.68 22.81
CA ILE A 482 5.83 -16.91 23.71
C ILE A 482 6.00 -15.41 23.43
N GLN A 483 7.24 -14.95 23.24
CA GLN A 483 7.51 -13.55 22.92
C GLN A 483 6.90 -13.14 21.57
N ALA A 484 7.05 -13.97 20.53
CA ALA A 484 6.45 -13.71 19.22
C ALA A 484 4.91 -13.65 19.29
N ALA A 485 4.28 -14.54 20.06
CA ALA A 485 2.83 -14.49 20.29
C ALA A 485 2.41 -13.21 21.02
N ASN A 486 3.17 -12.79 22.03
CA ASN A 486 2.95 -11.55 22.75
C ASN A 486 3.05 -10.32 21.84
N ASP A 487 4.02 -10.31 20.92
CA ASP A 487 4.23 -9.20 19.99
C ASP A 487 3.14 -9.15 18.91
N ASN A 488 2.67 -10.31 18.42
CA ASN A 488 1.50 -10.36 17.53
C ASN A 488 0.24 -9.80 18.19
N MET A 489 -0.04 -10.15 19.45
CA MET A 489 -1.21 -9.60 20.15
C MET A 489 -1.16 -8.07 20.30
N LYS A 490 0.04 -7.49 20.43
CA LYS A 490 0.20 -6.03 20.46
C LYS A 490 -0.03 -5.43 19.08
N LEU A 491 0.52 -6.06 18.04
CA LEU A 491 0.32 -5.62 16.66
C LEU A 491 -1.16 -5.68 16.27
N ASP A 492 -1.89 -6.73 16.67
CA ASP A 492 -3.33 -6.84 16.42
C ASP A 492 -4.10 -5.67 17.09
N ALA A 493 -3.73 -5.30 18.31
CA ALA A 493 -4.31 -4.13 18.97
C ALA A 493 -3.96 -2.82 18.25
N GLU A 494 -2.72 -2.65 17.80
CA GLU A 494 -2.29 -1.46 17.04
C GLU A 494 -3.00 -1.37 15.68
N GLU A 495 -3.26 -2.51 15.02
CA GLU A 495 -4.04 -2.58 13.77
C GLU A 495 -5.52 -2.21 13.99
N ASP A 496 -6.08 -2.53 15.17
CA ASP A 496 -7.39 -2.03 15.61
C ASP A 496 -7.38 -0.54 15.99
N GLY A 497 -6.25 0.16 15.86
CA GLY A 497 -6.10 1.58 16.25
C GLY A 497 -5.94 1.79 17.77
N ARG A 498 -5.61 0.74 18.53
CA ARG A 498 -5.47 0.78 19.99
C ARG A 498 -4.02 0.67 20.42
N SER A 499 -3.60 1.54 21.35
CA SER A 499 -2.27 1.47 21.96
C SER A 499 -2.20 0.40 23.04
N ALA A 500 -1.19 -0.47 22.96
CA ALA A 500 -0.97 -1.54 23.93
C ALA A 500 -0.41 -0.99 25.26
N ILE A 501 -1.13 -1.19 26.37
CA ILE A 501 -0.75 -0.74 27.71
C ILE A 501 -0.58 -1.93 28.64
N TYR A 502 0.60 -2.05 29.24
CA TYR A 502 0.89 -3.14 30.17
C TYR A 502 0.37 -2.84 31.58
N PHE A 503 -0.62 -3.59 32.03
CA PHE A 503 -1.20 -3.45 33.35
C PHE A 503 -0.36 -4.14 34.42
N ASN A 504 0.23 -3.32 35.29
CA ASN A 504 0.85 -3.73 36.54
C ASN A 504 0.20 -2.97 37.71
N PRO A 505 -0.47 -3.66 38.66
CA PRO A 505 -1.18 -3.01 39.76
C PRO A 505 -0.28 -2.20 40.70
N ILE A 506 1.04 -2.39 40.65
CA ILE A 506 2.02 -1.65 41.46
C ILE A 506 2.47 -0.35 40.75
N ARG A 507 2.24 -0.22 39.44
CA ARG A 507 2.70 0.90 38.60
C ARG A 507 1.55 1.72 38.01
N ILE A 508 0.45 1.86 38.76
CA ILE A 508 -0.75 2.60 38.33
C ILE A 508 -0.44 4.02 37.82
N PRO A 509 0.42 4.84 38.45
CA PRO A 509 0.73 6.18 37.93
C PRO A 509 1.34 6.18 36.53
N GLU A 510 2.23 5.24 36.22
CA GLU A 510 2.84 5.11 34.88
C GLU A 510 1.79 4.71 33.84
N ILE A 511 0.88 3.81 34.21
CA ILE A 511 -0.19 3.31 33.35
C ILE A 511 -1.19 4.43 33.03
N ILE A 512 -1.54 5.25 34.02
CA ILE A 512 -2.40 6.42 33.83
C ILE A 512 -1.76 7.38 32.84
N LYS A 513 -0.47 7.68 33.01
CA LYS A 513 0.24 8.60 32.12
C LYS A 513 0.26 8.09 30.68
N GLN A 514 0.52 6.80 30.48
CA GLN A 514 0.44 6.17 29.15
C GLN A 514 -0.95 6.28 28.54
N ALA A 515 -2.00 5.99 29.31
CA ALA A 515 -3.37 6.11 28.82
C ALA A 515 -3.75 7.56 28.48
N GLU A 516 -3.33 8.54 29.29
CA GLU A 516 -3.50 9.97 29.03
C GLU A 516 -2.84 10.42 27.73
N ASP A 517 -1.58 10.05 27.53
CA ASP A 517 -0.81 10.44 26.35
C ASP A 517 -1.46 9.93 25.06
N VAL A 518 -2.14 8.78 25.13
CA VAL A 518 -2.93 8.21 24.02
C VAL A 518 -4.26 8.95 23.83
N ILE A 519 -5.12 8.98 24.85
CA ILE A 519 -6.51 9.46 24.67
C ILE A 519 -6.63 10.97 24.46
N PHE A 520 -5.65 11.77 24.93
CA PHE A 520 -5.68 13.23 24.75
C PHE A 520 -5.20 13.67 23.38
N GLN A 521 -4.56 12.78 22.62
CA GLN A 521 -4.08 13.04 21.26
C GLN A 521 -4.95 12.36 20.20
N ASP A 522 -5.84 11.47 20.61
CA ASP A 522 -6.73 10.74 19.72
C ASP A 522 -7.87 11.63 19.19
N THR A 523 -7.72 12.04 17.94
CA THR A 523 -8.68 12.82 17.15
C THR A 523 -9.62 11.98 16.29
N ASP A 524 -9.33 10.68 16.14
CA ASP A 524 -10.13 9.76 15.33
C ASP A 524 -11.40 9.33 16.08
N HIS A 525 -11.37 9.40 17.40
CA HIS A 525 -12.51 9.16 18.28
C HIS A 525 -12.98 10.43 19.03
N GLU A 526 -13.99 10.27 19.88
CA GLU A 526 -14.54 11.33 20.72
C GLU A 526 -13.44 12.00 21.56
N MET A 527 -13.08 13.25 21.26
CA MET A 527 -12.03 13.95 22.02
C MET A 527 -12.37 14.05 23.51
N VAL A 528 -11.32 14.02 24.35
CA VAL A 528 -11.41 14.08 25.81
C VAL A 528 -10.81 15.40 26.28
N PHE A 529 -11.61 16.19 26.99
CA PHE A 529 -11.25 17.52 27.46
C PHE A 529 -11.39 17.65 28.97
N SER A 530 -10.83 18.73 29.52
CA SER A 530 -11.14 19.24 30.85
C SER A 530 -12.12 20.39 30.76
N HIS A 531 -13.24 20.31 31.47
CA HIS A 531 -14.15 21.44 31.67
C HIS A 531 -14.74 21.39 33.07
N SER A 532 -14.72 22.52 33.79
CA SER A 532 -15.22 22.60 35.17
C SER A 532 -14.62 21.51 36.10
N GLN A 533 -13.31 21.28 36.00
CA GLN A 533 -12.54 20.28 36.77
C GLN A 533 -13.02 18.82 36.60
N ARG A 534 -13.58 18.49 35.43
CA ARG A 534 -14.02 17.14 35.09
C ARG A 534 -13.55 16.79 33.69
N LEU A 535 -13.35 15.50 33.45
CA LEU A 535 -13.22 14.99 32.10
C LEU A 535 -14.56 15.05 31.39
N VAL A 536 -14.57 15.65 30.20
CA VAL A 536 -15.75 15.84 29.37
C VAL A 536 -15.44 15.45 27.93
N THR A 537 -16.50 15.31 27.14
CA THR A 537 -16.44 15.22 25.69
C THR A 537 -17.57 16.04 25.08
N ILE A 538 -17.59 16.17 23.76
CA ILE A 538 -18.58 16.93 23.02
C ILE A 538 -19.45 15.96 22.22
N ASN A 539 -20.76 16.06 22.41
CA ASN A 539 -21.73 15.26 21.67
C ASN A 539 -22.74 16.18 20.99
N GLY A 540 -23.27 15.73 19.85
CA GLY A 540 -24.44 16.37 19.26
C GLY A 540 -25.63 16.37 20.22
N LYS A 541 -26.35 17.49 20.25
CA LYS A 541 -27.56 17.60 21.05
C LYS A 541 -28.64 16.73 20.42
N ARG A 542 -29.32 15.93 21.24
CA ARG A 542 -30.53 15.20 20.83
C ARG A 542 -31.76 16.01 21.19
N PRO A 543 -32.83 15.96 20.38
CA PRO A 543 -34.05 16.72 20.66
C PRO A 543 -34.69 16.22 21.95
N THR A 544 -35.02 17.13 22.85
CA THR A 544 -35.78 16.84 24.08
C THR A 544 -37.16 17.48 24.05
N THR A 545 -37.45 18.29 23.04
CA THR A 545 -38.74 18.93 22.81
C THR A 545 -39.29 18.61 21.42
N ILE A 546 -40.62 18.71 21.26
CA ILE A 546 -41.29 18.54 19.97
C ILE A 546 -40.77 19.56 18.94
N GLY A 547 -40.51 20.80 19.37
CA GLY A 547 -39.96 21.84 18.49
C GLY A 547 -38.55 21.52 17.97
N GLU A 548 -37.68 20.97 18.82
CA GLU A 548 -36.35 20.50 18.39
C GLU A 548 -36.46 19.27 17.48
N LYS A 549 -37.43 18.38 17.71
CA LYS A 549 -37.67 17.23 16.83
C LYS A 549 -38.10 17.67 15.42
N HIS A 550 -38.93 18.71 15.32
CA HIS A 550 -39.28 19.31 14.03
C HIS A 550 -38.09 19.98 13.35
N LYS A 551 -37.23 20.68 14.11
CA LYS A 551 -35.98 21.25 13.55
C LYS A 551 -35.05 20.17 13.01
N GLU A 552 -34.81 19.11 13.78
CA GLU A 552 -33.98 17.97 13.37
C GLU A 552 -34.48 17.32 12.07
N ASN A 553 -35.80 17.06 11.95
CA ASN A 553 -36.38 16.44 10.76
C ASN A 553 -36.37 17.33 9.50
N ASN A 554 -36.25 18.65 9.67
CA ASN A 554 -36.29 19.61 8.56
C ASN A 554 -34.90 20.12 8.15
N SER A 555 -33.84 19.67 8.82
CA SER A 555 -32.45 20.01 8.50
C SER A 555 -31.83 18.95 7.58
N PRO A 556 -30.90 19.32 6.68
CA PRO A 556 -30.15 18.36 5.88
C PRO A 556 -29.33 17.40 6.77
N ASP A 557 -29.22 16.11 6.39
CA ASP A 557 -28.53 15.06 7.16
C ASP A 557 -27.03 15.36 7.48
N SER A 558 -26.44 16.35 6.82
CA SER A 558 -25.03 16.74 6.95
C SER A 558 -24.74 17.74 8.06
N GLU A 559 -25.76 18.27 8.75
CA GLU A 559 -25.57 19.26 9.82
C GLU A 559 -26.15 18.78 11.15
N ASN A 560 -25.40 18.95 12.24
CA ASN A 560 -25.92 18.74 13.59
C ASN A 560 -26.87 19.90 13.95
N ALA A 561 -28.12 19.80 13.46
CA ALA A 561 -29.17 20.81 13.46
C ALA A 561 -29.50 21.42 14.83
N LEU A 562 -29.16 20.72 15.90
CA LEU A 562 -29.46 21.12 17.28
C LEU A 562 -28.23 21.67 18.03
N GLY A 563 -27.07 21.71 17.37
CA GLY A 563 -25.80 22.13 17.95
C GLY A 563 -25.17 21.07 18.85
N TYR A 564 -24.07 21.43 19.49
CA TYR A 564 -23.29 20.53 20.34
C TYR A 564 -23.49 20.83 21.82
N ARG A 565 -23.17 19.86 22.68
CA ARG A 565 -23.14 20.03 24.14
C ARG A 565 -21.93 19.38 24.77
N ILE A 566 -21.47 19.97 25.87
CA ILE A 566 -20.42 19.41 26.74
C ILE A 566 -21.05 18.33 27.62
N VAL A 567 -20.49 17.12 27.61
CA VAL A 567 -20.98 15.96 28.36
C VAL A 567 -19.87 15.42 29.26
N PRO A 568 -20.05 15.38 30.59
CA PRO A 568 -19.08 14.78 31.49
C PRO A 568 -19.01 13.26 31.31
N TYR A 569 -17.81 12.71 31.48
CA TYR A 569 -17.62 11.28 31.54
C TYR A 569 -18.04 10.72 32.91
N GLY A 570 -18.77 9.62 32.89
CA GLY A 570 -18.93 8.72 34.04
C GLY A 570 -18.13 7.42 33.82
N PRO A 571 -17.96 6.57 34.85
CA PRO A 571 -17.09 5.39 34.82
C PRO A 571 -17.26 4.52 33.57
N HIS A 572 -18.48 4.05 33.29
CA HIS A 572 -18.72 3.15 32.15
C HIS A 572 -18.55 3.83 30.78
N LYS A 573 -18.93 5.10 30.65
CA LYS A 573 -18.71 5.83 29.39
C LYS A 573 -17.21 6.04 29.16
N PHE A 574 -16.47 6.31 30.23
CA PHE A 574 -15.02 6.48 30.16
C PHE A 574 -14.29 5.16 29.89
N ASP A 575 -14.75 4.03 30.46
CA ASP A 575 -14.25 2.69 30.13
C ASP A 575 -14.38 2.40 28.64
N LEU A 576 -15.56 2.65 28.05
CA LEU A 576 -15.79 2.47 26.63
C LEU A 576 -14.88 3.38 25.79
N ARG A 577 -14.67 4.62 26.24
CA ARG A 577 -13.78 5.56 25.58
C ARG A 577 -12.32 5.10 25.64
N LEU A 578 -11.84 4.63 26.79
CA LEU A 578 -10.49 4.07 26.95
C LEU A 578 -10.30 2.84 26.07
N ASN A 579 -11.27 1.93 26.03
CA ASN A 579 -11.18 0.70 25.24
C ASN A 579 -11.09 0.96 23.72
N LYS A 580 -11.64 2.08 23.22
CA LYS A 580 -11.50 2.48 21.81
C LYS A 580 -10.07 2.82 21.40
N SER A 581 -9.20 3.21 22.33
CA SER A 581 -7.85 3.69 22.00
C SER A 581 -6.74 2.97 22.77
N CYS A 582 -7.09 2.18 23.78
CA CYS A 582 -6.13 1.47 24.63
C CYS A 582 -6.54 0.01 24.77
N ALA A 583 -5.58 -0.88 24.50
CA ALA A 583 -5.70 -2.31 24.79
C ALA A 583 -4.85 -2.63 26.04
N PHE A 584 -5.47 -3.16 27.09
CA PHE A 584 -4.76 -3.45 28.34
C PHE A 584 -4.33 -4.90 28.40
N PHE A 585 -3.06 -5.15 28.71
CA PHE A 585 -2.50 -6.50 28.78
C PHE A 585 -1.94 -6.83 30.15
N LYS A 586 -2.06 -8.09 30.56
CA LYS A 586 -1.43 -8.63 31.77
C LYS A 586 -0.54 -9.82 31.43
N GLN A 587 0.63 -9.91 32.06
CA GLN A 587 1.51 -11.06 31.88
C GLN A 587 1.13 -12.19 32.84
N THR A 588 1.05 -13.39 32.28
CA THR A 588 0.85 -14.64 33.02
C THR A 588 2.16 -15.12 33.67
N LYS A 589 2.07 -16.10 34.57
CA LYS A 589 3.27 -16.72 35.18
C LYS A 589 4.20 -17.39 34.17
N GLY A 590 3.67 -17.81 33.01
CA GLY A 590 4.43 -18.42 31.92
C GLY A 590 5.06 -17.42 30.96
N GLY A 591 4.87 -16.10 31.17
CA GLY A 591 5.42 -15.06 30.31
C GLY A 591 4.51 -14.63 29.17
N SER A 592 3.45 -15.39 28.86
CA SER A 592 2.44 -15.01 27.86
C SER A 592 1.60 -13.82 28.31
N LEU A 593 1.19 -12.97 27.37
CA LEU A 593 0.25 -11.87 27.59
C LEU A 593 -1.20 -12.35 27.43
N GLU A 594 -2.08 -11.72 28.19
CA GLU A 594 -3.52 -11.85 28.10
C GLU A 594 -4.13 -10.45 28.03
N GLU A 595 -4.97 -10.20 27.03
CA GLU A 595 -5.74 -8.95 26.97
C GLU A 595 -6.83 -8.99 28.04
N ILE A 596 -6.94 -7.90 28.78
CA ILE A 596 -7.91 -7.73 29.86
C ILE A 596 -8.78 -6.50 29.58
N PRO A 597 -10.02 -6.46 30.10
CA PRO A 597 -10.82 -5.25 30.05
C PRO A 597 -10.11 -4.11 30.79
N VAL A 598 -10.49 -2.87 30.48
CA VAL A 598 -9.99 -1.66 31.15
C VAL A 598 -10.05 -1.86 32.67
N PRO A 599 -8.91 -1.83 33.37
CA PRO A 599 -8.90 -2.07 34.80
C PRO A 599 -9.65 -0.95 35.55
N ASN A 600 -10.68 -1.31 36.33
CA ASN A 600 -11.52 -0.34 37.07
C ASN A 600 -10.72 0.74 37.83
N LYS A 601 -9.56 0.37 38.38
CA LYS A 601 -8.71 1.30 39.13
C LYS A 601 -8.11 2.39 38.23
N VAL A 602 -7.79 2.08 36.97
CA VAL A 602 -7.29 3.06 35.99
C VAL A 602 -8.39 4.08 35.70
N THR A 603 -9.58 3.62 35.32
CA THR A 603 -10.75 4.47 35.00
C THR A 603 -11.13 5.39 36.14
N GLN A 604 -11.29 4.84 37.36
CA GLN A 604 -11.67 5.62 38.53
C GLN A 604 -10.63 6.70 38.85
N THR A 605 -9.34 6.34 38.82
CA THR A 605 -8.29 7.29 39.15
C THR A 605 -8.19 8.38 38.08
N MET A 606 -8.28 8.04 36.80
CA MET A 606 -8.24 9.02 35.72
C MET A 606 -9.41 10.02 35.78
N LEU A 607 -10.62 9.56 36.08
CA LEU A 607 -11.77 10.45 36.26
C LEU A 607 -11.57 11.47 37.39
N GLU A 608 -10.78 11.11 38.42
CA GLU A 608 -10.45 11.99 39.55
C GLU A 608 -9.32 12.97 39.20
N VAL A 609 -8.23 12.53 38.56
CA VAL A 609 -7.00 13.33 38.47
C VAL A 609 -6.61 13.79 37.06
N SER A 610 -7.13 13.18 36.00
CA SER A 610 -6.64 13.45 34.64
C SER A 610 -7.19 14.75 34.06
N HIS A 611 -8.23 15.33 34.64
CA HIS A 611 -8.75 16.65 34.26
C HIS A 611 -7.73 17.79 34.47
N GLU A 612 -6.71 17.58 35.30
CA GLU A 612 -5.61 18.52 35.51
C GLU A 612 -4.64 18.57 34.32
N ARG A 613 -4.66 17.55 33.46
CA ARG A 613 -3.74 17.38 32.32
C ARG A 613 -4.42 17.31 30.96
N ALA A 614 -5.73 17.04 30.92
CA ALA A 614 -6.50 17.03 29.69
C ALA A 614 -6.56 18.44 29.06
N PRO A 615 -6.64 18.55 27.71
CA PRO A 615 -6.80 19.84 27.04
C PRO A 615 -8.02 20.62 27.58
N ALA A 616 -7.83 21.91 27.85
CA ALA A 616 -8.85 22.74 28.49
C ALA A 616 -9.92 23.18 27.47
N LEU A 617 -11.17 22.78 27.70
CA LEU A 617 -12.32 23.23 26.92
C LEU A 617 -13.01 24.39 27.63
N THR A 618 -12.95 25.58 27.03
CA THR A 618 -13.56 26.81 27.57
C THR A 618 -15.04 26.90 27.21
N GLY A 619 -15.41 26.43 26.01
CA GLY A 619 -16.79 26.45 25.53
C GLY A 619 -16.95 25.89 24.12
N ILE A 620 -18.18 25.94 23.62
CA ILE A 620 -18.52 25.62 22.23
C ILE A 620 -18.95 26.93 21.58
N ILE A 621 -18.48 27.17 20.35
CA ILE A 621 -18.85 28.34 19.57
C ILE A 621 -19.38 27.91 18.20
N ASP A 622 -20.55 28.44 17.85
CA ASP A 622 -21.32 28.13 16.63
C ASP A 622 -21.41 29.32 15.66
N HIS A 623 -20.71 30.41 15.97
CA HIS A 623 -20.59 31.60 15.12
C HIS A 623 -19.12 32.03 14.97
N PRO A 624 -18.76 32.74 13.90
CA PRO A 624 -17.41 33.30 13.77
C PRO A 624 -17.08 34.25 14.93
N ALA A 625 -15.83 34.19 15.39
CA ALA A 625 -15.26 35.12 16.37
C ALA A 625 -13.79 35.39 16.03
N LEU A 626 -13.23 36.47 16.59
CA LEU A 626 -11.84 36.87 16.34
C LEU A 626 -10.95 36.26 17.41
N LYS A 627 -9.78 35.76 16.99
CA LYS A 627 -8.70 35.41 17.89
C LYS A 627 -7.91 36.65 18.29
N ASN A 628 -7.05 36.50 19.30
CA ASN A 628 -6.15 37.56 19.77
C ASN A 628 -5.17 38.04 18.68
N ASP A 629 -4.83 37.18 17.71
CA ASP A 629 -3.98 37.53 16.57
C ASP A 629 -4.72 38.23 15.42
N GLY A 630 -6.05 38.40 15.54
CA GLY A 630 -6.91 39.01 14.54
C GLY A 630 -7.45 38.06 13.46
N SER A 631 -7.11 36.77 13.50
CA SER A 631 -7.69 35.75 12.62
C SER A 631 -9.12 35.36 13.05
N ILE A 632 -9.91 34.79 12.13
CA ILE A 632 -11.28 34.34 12.41
C ILE A 632 -11.31 32.85 12.74
N LEU A 633 -12.02 32.49 13.82
CA LEU A 633 -12.42 31.12 14.10
C LEU A 633 -13.42 30.63 13.05
N LYS A 634 -13.15 29.47 12.45
CA LYS A 634 -13.94 28.89 11.37
C LYS A 634 -13.93 27.36 11.42
N GLY A 635 -14.85 26.74 10.70
CA GLY A 635 -14.94 25.29 10.55
C GLY A 635 -15.41 24.56 11.81
N ASN A 636 -15.12 23.26 11.86
CA ASN A 636 -15.54 22.34 12.92
C ASN A 636 -14.32 21.65 13.55
N GLY A 637 -14.10 21.82 14.85
CA GLY A 637 -12.96 21.22 15.55
C GLY A 637 -12.55 21.96 16.82
N TYR A 638 -11.54 21.44 17.52
CA TYR A 638 -10.98 22.10 18.70
C TYR A 638 -9.86 23.06 18.31
N ASP A 639 -9.92 24.29 18.81
CA ASP A 639 -8.87 25.30 18.66
C ASP A 639 -7.99 25.34 19.93
N PRO A 640 -6.74 24.87 19.88
CA PRO A 640 -5.89 24.77 21.08
C PRO A 640 -5.49 26.11 21.69
N GLU A 641 -5.51 27.19 20.91
CA GLU A 641 -5.11 28.53 21.36
C GLU A 641 -6.19 29.16 22.26
N THR A 642 -7.45 29.03 21.86
CA THR A 642 -8.61 29.61 22.58
C THR A 642 -9.27 28.61 23.54
N GLY A 643 -9.02 27.31 23.36
CA GLY A 643 -9.71 26.24 24.07
C GLY A 643 -11.17 26.08 23.67
N LEU A 644 -11.61 26.73 22.58
CA LEU A 644 -12.98 26.62 22.08
C LEU A 644 -13.10 25.43 21.13
N TYR A 645 -14.26 24.77 21.17
CA TYR A 645 -14.68 23.88 20.11
C TYR A 645 -15.55 24.63 19.11
N THR A 646 -15.06 24.77 17.89
CA THR A 646 -15.77 25.43 16.79
C THR A 646 -16.73 24.45 16.14
N ALA A 647 -17.92 24.95 15.83
CA ALA A 647 -18.95 24.29 15.05
C ALA A 647 -19.62 25.33 14.15
N ILE A 648 -18.80 26.00 13.33
CA ILE A 648 -19.18 27.20 12.59
C ILE A 648 -19.46 26.81 11.13
N PRO A 649 -20.72 26.94 10.66
CA PRO A 649 -21.06 26.76 9.25
C PRO A 649 -20.24 27.68 8.33
N ASP A 650 -19.78 27.16 7.19
CA ASP A 650 -18.91 27.90 6.26
C ASP A 650 -19.61 29.13 5.66
N ASP A 651 -20.93 29.10 5.50
CA ASP A 651 -21.74 30.21 5.00
C ASP A 651 -21.84 31.39 5.99
N LEU A 652 -21.62 31.13 7.28
CA LEU A 652 -21.50 32.18 8.29
C LEU A 652 -20.11 32.83 8.32
N VAL A 653 -19.08 32.19 7.74
CA VAL A 653 -17.71 32.72 7.75
C VAL A 653 -17.56 33.80 6.68
N PRO A 654 -17.34 35.08 7.06
CA PRO A 654 -17.27 36.16 6.08
C PRO A 654 -15.97 36.09 5.27
N SER A 655 -16.07 36.37 3.96
CA SER A 655 -14.89 36.63 3.13
C SER A 655 -14.31 38.00 3.45
N LEU A 656 -13.12 38.03 4.07
CA LEU A 656 -12.39 39.26 4.35
C LEU A 656 -11.25 39.47 3.34
N PRO A 657 -10.94 40.73 2.99
CA PRO A 657 -9.76 41.03 2.17
C PRO A 657 -8.46 40.81 2.97
N GLU A 658 -7.36 40.55 2.25
CA GLU A 658 -6.03 40.26 2.86
C GLU A 658 -5.52 41.37 3.79
N LYS A 659 -5.92 42.62 3.55
CA LYS A 659 -5.54 43.77 4.38
C LYS A 659 -6.76 44.58 4.78
N ILE A 660 -7.06 44.58 6.07
CA ILE A 660 -8.09 45.45 6.65
C ILE A 660 -7.50 46.85 6.85
N THR A 661 -8.12 47.87 6.25
CA THR A 661 -7.70 49.28 6.38
C THR A 661 -8.53 50.03 7.40
N GLN A 662 -7.99 51.14 7.93
CA GLN A 662 -8.73 52.01 8.85
C GLN A 662 -9.99 52.62 8.20
N GLU A 663 -9.95 52.86 6.90
CA GLU A 663 -11.11 53.35 6.13
C GLU A 663 -12.22 52.30 6.10
N MET A 664 -11.89 51.02 5.87
CA MET A 664 -12.85 49.92 5.92
C MET A 664 -13.51 49.76 7.30
N ALA A 665 -12.71 49.86 8.36
CA ALA A 665 -13.23 49.82 9.73
C ALA A 665 -14.18 51.00 10.01
N SER A 666 -13.83 52.20 9.54
CA SER A 666 -14.66 53.40 9.70
C SER A 666 -15.99 53.28 8.95
N ASN A 667 -15.97 52.73 7.72
CA ASN A 667 -17.17 52.47 6.94
C ASN A 667 -18.06 51.41 7.60
N SER A 668 -17.47 50.36 8.17
CA SER A 668 -18.20 49.31 8.90
C SER A 668 -18.87 49.85 10.16
N TYR A 669 -18.17 50.70 10.93
CA TYR A 669 -18.73 51.38 12.09
C TYR A 669 -19.90 52.30 11.72
N LYS A 670 -19.75 53.06 10.61
CA LYS A 670 -20.81 53.92 10.09
C LYS A 670 -22.04 53.11 9.69
N TRP A 671 -21.84 51.97 9.03
CA TRP A 671 -22.92 51.06 8.66
C TRP A 671 -23.68 50.53 9.89
N LEU A 672 -22.99 50.13 10.97
CA LEU A 672 -23.65 49.74 12.22
C LEU A 672 -24.52 50.89 12.78
N CYS A 673 -23.96 52.11 12.78
CA CYS A 673 -24.62 53.30 13.31
C CYS A 673 -25.84 53.78 12.50
N GLU A 674 -25.82 53.60 11.19
CA GLU A 674 -26.79 54.16 10.24
C GLU A 674 -27.74 53.12 9.65
N THR A 675 -27.44 51.83 9.78
CA THR A 675 -28.28 50.74 9.23
C THR A 675 -28.81 49.83 10.33
N VAL A 676 -27.93 49.29 11.19
CA VAL A 676 -28.36 48.36 12.24
C VAL A 676 -29.13 49.07 13.34
N PHE A 677 -28.70 50.28 13.70
CA PHE A 677 -29.31 51.04 14.79
C PHE A 677 -30.12 52.26 14.33
N ASP A 678 -30.54 52.33 13.06
CA ASP A 678 -31.27 53.49 12.51
C ASP A 678 -32.57 53.79 13.27
N GLU A 679 -33.29 52.73 13.68
CA GLU A 679 -34.57 52.86 14.37
C GLU A 679 -34.45 53.11 15.89
N PHE A 680 -33.24 53.14 16.45
CA PHE A 680 -33.02 53.31 17.89
C PHE A 680 -32.91 54.80 18.25
N PRO A 681 -33.79 55.33 19.14
CA PRO A 681 -33.82 56.74 19.47
C PRO A 681 -32.76 57.13 20.52
N PHE A 682 -31.48 57.05 20.16
CA PHE A 682 -30.39 57.46 21.06
C PHE A 682 -30.43 58.95 21.36
N ALA A 683 -30.23 59.34 22.62
CA ALA A 683 -30.26 60.74 23.05
C ALA A 683 -28.97 61.49 22.70
N THR A 684 -27.83 60.80 22.66
CA THR A 684 -26.51 61.37 22.33
C THR A 684 -25.69 60.42 21.45
N ASP A 685 -24.66 60.97 20.79
CA ASP A 685 -23.68 60.16 20.03
C ASP A 685 -22.92 59.17 20.92
N LEU A 686 -22.77 59.49 22.21
CA LEU A 686 -22.14 58.59 23.18
C LEU A 686 -23.01 57.36 23.46
N ASP A 687 -24.32 57.53 23.53
CA ASP A 687 -25.26 56.40 23.72
C ASP A 687 -25.22 55.45 22.52
N LYS A 688 -25.14 56.01 21.30
CA LYS A 688 -24.98 55.23 20.06
C LYS A 688 -23.64 54.48 20.02
N ALA A 689 -22.53 55.15 20.35
CA ALA A 689 -21.22 54.50 20.44
C ALA A 689 -21.19 53.39 21.50
N GLY A 690 -21.84 53.61 22.65
CA GLY A 690 -22.02 52.61 23.70
C GLY A 690 -22.80 51.38 23.24
N ALA A 691 -23.86 51.58 22.45
CA ALA A 691 -24.63 50.48 21.87
C ALA A 691 -23.80 49.64 20.87
N VAL A 692 -23.00 50.28 20.04
CA VAL A 692 -22.07 49.58 19.13
C VAL A 692 -21.01 48.81 19.93
N ALA A 693 -20.42 49.43 20.95
CA ALA A 693 -19.45 48.75 21.82
C ALA A 693 -20.08 47.52 22.51
N MET A 694 -21.29 47.64 23.03
CA MET A 694 -22.03 46.53 23.64
C MET A 694 -22.30 45.40 22.64
N LEU A 695 -22.69 45.72 21.39
CA LEU A 695 -22.87 44.73 20.34
C LEU A 695 -21.57 43.98 20.03
N LEU A 696 -20.46 44.70 19.87
CA LEU A 696 -19.15 44.09 19.61
C LEU A 696 -18.70 43.21 20.78
N THR A 697 -18.93 43.62 22.03
CA THR A 697 -18.66 42.81 23.24
C THR A 697 -19.59 41.60 23.35
N ALA A 698 -20.81 41.65 22.83
CA ALA A 698 -21.71 40.49 22.85
C ALA A 698 -21.28 39.42 21.83
N VAL A 699 -20.70 39.83 20.70
CA VAL A 699 -20.26 38.96 19.60
C VAL A 699 -18.84 38.42 19.84
N GLN A 700 -17.93 39.23 20.41
CA GLN A 700 -16.60 38.79 20.83
C GLN A 700 -16.65 38.33 22.30
N ARG A 701 -16.57 37.02 22.53
CA ARG A 701 -16.64 36.41 23.86
C ARG A 701 -15.27 36.11 24.46
#